data_AF-A0A941MVC2-F1
#
_entry.id   AF-A0A941MVC2-F1
#
_cell.length_a   1.000
_cell.length_b   1.000
_cell.length_c   1.000
_cell.angle_alpha   90.00
_cell.angle_beta   90.00
_cell.angle_gamma   90.00
#
_symmetry.space_group_name_H-M   'P 1'
#
loop_
_entity.id
_entity.type
_entity.pdbx_description
1 polymer ?
#
loop_
_entity_poly.entity_id
_entity_poly.type
_entity_poly.pdbx_seq_one_letter_code
_entity_poly.pdbx_strand_id
1 'polypeptide(L)'
;MGQPTTLLQRFLAPHATTFWQWRGDGSVMAWRDGQTIAFRAEVDAVLQRLVPYGWPHLDAIALFLAACRGVRHAKGSEYLTQELLPHGSDQWQHSPLLNDLKAVLDEITALSSELRSSTARKADLAEQVFETADPMIPSETARALLNEMQRGIHPDLLEPQSPAHPPVLLSRLQALAAGAGRITADRLQLRRETGLEQLPESAQATEERPATFADLLRRLEQDDELAGLVRLTRQLMAALTLPRALLDQEDLPLGGVSDITNRGSFDRLLLSELAHDDATFIVRVALNEALYLRRESPPQEPPRKRVVFIDAGIRLWGVPRVFATAVALALAGTRRRGDELAAYRPRRAHLDHVDLLTPAGIREHLGVRESSLHPGAAIPTLARLLQGDAEPGADRRGKPADETAEIVLITAAEVLADADFQRALAGWDSLLYLVSVERSGRMELIRRSPRGRKTLRETRYDLEQILAPRPRITTLVDPTIDSRLPALLRLRKFPLLLPVAPDPQRIWKAAGDKALAVMADQRLLYWTDSRFAARQISDSIPPGKLYWSDLGQDLQTSCAVVGRLSATGLFLLKVDLSSLTCQVRPLVLANPNPLGVCMHAGALLVIGTHSVEVFSLEDAQPLGTLARPHPLTWQRDRFFCEGVPEARTQRWYALARTGTGAVFELVGEFPRPEHPDSLLMLFDVSALDGPVGVTSKGELRHFPPRDPDRTGSPRLNPGVVMSSKAPPSHFQFGAVSRDGRQLVLTSPTWMNSGRASHWLFDQQTDSVQQVETSDPQALLLEPLLQLAKVRTDVHSRFKGVVFQGGVLAVVLNGNNAMWALLATAGEHKPRSYGWRKIAVGSLAALRA
;
A
#
# COMPACT_ATOMS: atom_id res chain seq x y z
N MET A 1 32.02 22.06 -53.14
CA MET A 1 31.18 20.89 -52.81
C MET A 1 31.24 19.95 -54.00
N GLY A 2 31.90 18.80 -53.84
CA GLY A 2 32.02 17.80 -54.93
C GLY A 2 30.67 17.17 -55.24
N GLN A 3 30.49 16.66 -56.46
CA GLN A 3 29.31 15.90 -56.85
C GLN A 3 29.08 14.73 -55.86
N PRO A 4 27.85 14.43 -55.42
CA PRO A 4 27.55 13.38 -54.45
C PRO A 4 28.11 12.01 -54.88
N THR A 5 28.19 11.74 -56.19
CA THR A 5 28.82 10.56 -56.77
C THR A 5 30.32 10.46 -56.43
N THR A 6 31.07 11.57 -56.45
CA THR A 6 32.51 11.58 -56.13
C THR A 6 32.78 11.36 -54.65
N LEU A 7 31.88 11.84 -53.77
CA LEU A 7 31.98 11.61 -52.33
C LEU A 7 31.64 10.16 -51.98
N LEU A 8 30.61 9.59 -52.61
CA LEU A 8 30.24 8.18 -52.47
C LEU A 8 31.38 7.24 -52.92
N GLN A 9 32.00 7.56 -54.06
CA GLN A 9 33.18 6.84 -54.57
C GLN A 9 34.31 6.84 -53.54
N ARG A 10 34.62 8.01 -52.94
CA ARG A 10 35.65 8.11 -51.89
C ARG A 10 35.31 7.35 -50.62
N PHE A 11 34.04 7.24 -50.28
CA PHE A 11 33.60 6.51 -49.09
C PHE A 11 33.69 4.99 -49.27
N LEU A 12 33.32 4.47 -50.45
CA LEU A 12 33.27 3.03 -50.72
C LEU A 12 34.58 2.44 -51.26
N ALA A 13 35.48 3.27 -51.79
CA ALA A 13 36.77 2.81 -52.31
C ALA A 13 37.73 2.44 -51.16
N PRO A 14 38.39 1.28 -51.21
CA PRO A 14 39.44 0.92 -50.27
C PRO A 14 40.66 1.85 -50.45
N HIS A 15 41.37 2.15 -49.35
CA HIS A 15 42.66 2.85 -49.43
C HIS A 15 43.81 1.85 -49.55
N ALA A 16 44.97 2.32 -50.00
CA ALA A 16 46.19 1.50 -50.03
C ALA A 16 46.54 0.84 -48.68
N THR A 17 46.10 1.43 -47.56
CA THR A 17 46.34 0.96 -46.18
C THR A 17 45.15 0.25 -45.52
N THR A 18 44.01 0.03 -46.21
CA THR A 18 42.88 -0.71 -45.62
C THR A 18 43.14 -2.21 -45.60
N PHE A 19 42.60 -2.89 -44.59
CA PHE A 19 42.71 -4.34 -44.40
C PHE A 19 41.70 -5.17 -45.21
N TRP A 20 40.73 -4.50 -45.80
CA TRP A 20 39.66 -5.10 -46.59
C TRP A 20 39.72 -4.62 -48.05
N GLN A 21 39.13 -5.41 -48.95
CA GLN A 21 39.00 -5.14 -50.38
C GLN A 21 37.65 -5.66 -50.90
N TRP A 22 37.14 -5.06 -51.99
CA TRP A 22 35.98 -5.59 -52.71
C TRP A 22 36.38 -6.74 -53.64
N ARG A 23 35.53 -7.77 -53.73
CA ARG A 23 35.66 -8.92 -54.64
C ARG A 23 34.32 -9.20 -55.32
N GLY A 24 34.36 -9.93 -56.44
CA GLY A 24 33.18 -10.29 -57.23
C GLY A 24 32.40 -9.06 -57.68
N ASP A 25 33.06 -8.14 -58.37
CA ASP A 25 32.49 -6.89 -58.90
C ASP A 25 31.81 -6.00 -57.85
N GLY A 26 32.31 -6.02 -56.61
CA GLY A 26 31.77 -5.20 -55.51
C GLY A 26 30.66 -5.87 -54.70
N SER A 27 30.38 -7.15 -54.93
CA SER A 27 29.35 -7.91 -54.21
C SER A 27 29.81 -8.45 -52.85
N VAL A 28 31.12 -8.63 -52.65
CA VAL A 28 31.70 -9.23 -51.43
C VAL A 28 32.81 -8.34 -50.88
N MET A 29 32.69 -7.93 -49.61
CA MET A 29 33.78 -7.33 -48.84
C MET A 29 34.60 -8.45 -48.20
N ALA A 30 35.89 -8.52 -48.51
CA ALA A 30 36.80 -9.56 -48.07
C ALA A 30 38.08 -8.98 -47.46
N TRP A 31 38.72 -9.74 -46.59
CA TRP A 31 40.09 -9.50 -46.15
C TRP A 31 41.07 -9.56 -47.35
N ARG A 32 42.27 -9.00 -47.19
CA ARG A 32 43.30 -9.07 -48.25
C ARG A 32 43.72 -10.49 -48.62
N ASP A 33 43.72 -11.39 -47.65
CA ASP A 33 43.97 -12.83 -47.85
C ASP A 33 42.84 -13.56 -48.61
N GLY A 34 41.68 -12.90 -48.76
CA GLY A 34 40.55 -13.36 -49.52
C GLY A 34 39.40 -13.98 -48.73
N GLN A 35 39.48 -14.04 -47.41
CA GLN A 35 38.37 -14.49 -46.58
C GLN A 35 37.24 -13.44 -46.53
N THR A 36 35.98 -13.88 -46.56
CA THR A 36 34.82 -12.97 -46.57
C THR A 36 34.59 -12.30 -45.22
N ILE A 37 34.46 -10.97 -45.22
CA ILE A 37 34.01 -10.15 -44.08
C ILE A 37 32.48 -10.04 -44.11
N ALA A 38 31.94 -9.48 -45.20
CA ALA A 38 30.51 -9.24 -45.35
C ALA A 38 30.07 -9.22 -46.82
N PHE A 39 28.81 -9.53 -47.07
CA PHE A 39 28.19 -9.30 -48.37
C PHE A 39 27.72 -7.85 -48.50
N ARG A 40 27.63 -7.37 -49.75
CA ARG A 40 27.23 -5.99 -50.03
C ARG A 40 25.89 -5.60 -49.38
N ALA A 41 24.91 -6.50 -49.43
CA ALA A 41 23.60 -6.30 -48.79
C ALA A 41 23.69 -6.08 -47.27
N GLU A 42 24.69 -6.63 -46.60
CA GLU A 42 24.90 -6.44 -45.16
C GLU A 42 25.48 -5.04 -44.87
N VAL A 43 26.41 -4.58 -45.70
CA VAL A 43 26.96 -3.23 -45.62
C VAL A 43 25.88 -2.19 -45.90
N ASP A 44 25.08 -2.39 -46.95
CA ASP A 44 24.00 -1.47 -47.32
C ASP A 44 22.93 -1.37 -46.22
N ALA A 45 22.58 -2.50 -45.58
CA ALA A 45 21.61 -2.50 -44.47
C ALA A 45 22.12 -1.74 -43.24
N VAL A 46 23.41 -1.87 -42.89
CA VAL A 46 24.04 -1.10 -41.81
C VAL A 46 24.04 0.38 -42.16
N LEU A 47 24.49 0.76 -43.36
CA LEU A 47 24.50 2.16 -43.79
C LEU A 47 23.11 2.78 -43.82
N GLN A 48 22.10 2.04 -44.29
CA GLN A 48 20.71 2.48 -44.27
C GLN A 48 20.22 2.74 -42.85
N ARG A 49 20.58 1.88 -41.89
CA ARG A 49 20.16 2.06 -40.50
C ARG A 49 20.83 3.25 -39.83
N LEU A 50 22.09 3.52 -40.16
CA LEU A 50 22.87 4.60 -39.55
C LEU A 50 22.56 6.01 -40.09
N VAL A 51 21.72 6.15 -41.12
CA VAL A 51 21.39 7.47 -41.72
C VAL A 51 20.98 8.54 -40.70
N PRO A 52 20.14 8.28 -39.67
CA PRO A 52 19.77 9.32 -38.69
C PRO A 52 20.97 9.86 -37.90
N TYR A 53 21.99 9.03 -37.68
CA TYR A 53 23.17 9.35 -36.87
C TYR A 53 24.36 9.81 -37.73
N GLY A 54 24.35 9.49 -39.02
CA GLY A 54 25.49 9.69 -39.94
C GLY A 54 26.34 8.44 -40.10
N TRP A 55 27.26 8.43 -41.06
CA TRP A 55 28.09 7.27 -41.35
C TRP A 55 29.49 7.39 -40.72
N PRO A 56 29.94 6.40 -39.93
CA PRO A 56 31.34 6.28 -39.54
C PRO A 56 32.20 5.89 -40.74
N HIS A 57 33.53 5.92 -40.58
CA HIS A 57 34.43 5.46 -41.64
C HIS A 57 34.16 3.98 -41.99
N LEU A 58 34.25 3.63 -43.27
CA LEU A 58 33.93 2.28 -43.74
C LEU A 58 34.82 1.20 -43.09
N ASP A 59 36.08 1.52 -42.79
CA ASP A 59 36.99 0.68 -41.98
C ASP A 59 36.39 0.23 -40.63
N ALA A 60 35.68 1.13 -39.93
CA ALA A 60 35.01 0.78 -38.66
C ALA A 60 33.84 -0.19 -38.89
N ILE A 61 33.06 0.03 -39.95
CA ILE A 61 31.93 -0.84 -40.33
C ILE A 61 32.43 -2.22 -40.77
N ALA A 62 33.50 -2.26 -41.54
CA ALA A 62 34.12 -3.51 -42.00
C ALA A 62 34.61 -4.34 -40.81
N LEU A 63 35.27 -3.71 -39.83
CA LEU A 63 35.74 -4.38 -38.63
C LEU A 63 34.59 -4.84 -37.71
N PHE A 64 33.54 -4.03 -37.58
CA PHE A 64 32.31 -4.40 -36.87
C PHE A 64 31.63 -5.64 -37.49
N LEU A 65 31.49 -5.67 -38.83
CA LEU A 65 30.89 -6.80 -39.53
C LEU A 65 31.76 -8.06 -39.46
N ALA A 66 33.08 -7.90 -39.48
CA ALA A 66 34.02 -9.00 -39.23
C ALA A 66 33.83 -9.61 -37.83
N ALA A 67 33.70 -8.77 -36.80
CA ALA A 67 33.44 -9.21 -35.43
C ALA A 67 32.10 -9.97 -35.31
N CYS A 68 31.06 -9.50 -36.00
CA CYS A 68 29.78 -10.20 -36.05
C CYS A 68 29.90 -11.63 -36.61
N ARG A 69 30.78 -11.86 -37.58
CA ARG A 69 30.96 -13.15 -38.26
C ARG A 69 31.80 -14.17 -37.47
N GLY A 70 32.58 -13.73 -36.49
CA GLY A 70 33.31 -14.61 -35.56
C GLY A 70 34.41 -15.47 -36.20
N VAL A 71 35.07 -15.00 -37.27
CA VAL A 71 35.98 -15.81 -38.08
C VAL A 71 37.42 -15.82 -37.50
N ARG A 72 37.98 -17.03 -37.31
CA ARG A 72 39.35 -17.50 -36.97
C ARG A 72 40.25 -16.73 -35.98
N HIS A 73 40.21 -15.40 -35.91
CA HIS A 73 40.84 -14.65 -34.85
C HIS A 73 39.85 -14.57 -33.69
N ALA A 74 39.79 -15.66 -32.92
CA ALA A 74 38.75 -15.94 -31.91
C ALA A 74 38.74 -14.95 -30.72
N LYS A 75 39.58 -13.92 -30.75
CA LYS A 75 39.47 -12.69 -29.97
C LYS A 75 39.78 -11.55 -30.94
N GLY A 76 38.83 -10.66 -31.22
CA GLY A 76 39.04 -9.56 -32.18
C GLY A 76 40.23 -8.68 -31.80
N SER A 77 40.60 -8.71 -30.52
CA SER A 77 41.78 -8.08 -29.94
C SER A 77 43.14 -8.63 -30.40
N GLU A 78 43.26 -9.92 -30.75
CA GLU A 78 44.53 -10.54 -31.18
C GLU A 78 44.90 -10.16 -32.62
N TYR A 79 43.91 -10.11 -33.53
CA TYR A 79 44.11 -9.71 -34.93
C TYR A 79 44.53 -8.24 -35.07
N LEU A 80 43.91 -7.35 -34.28
CA LEU A 80 44.29 -5.93 -34.20
C LEU A 80 45.78 -5.75 -33.89
N THR A 81 46.31 -6.54 -32.96
CA THR A 81 47.70 -6.45 -32.51
C THR A 81 48.72 -7.16 -33.40
N GLN A 82 48.33 -8.20 -34.14
CA GLN A 82 49.26 -9.02 -34.93
C GLN A 82 49.31 -8.65 -36.41
N GLU A 83 48.19 -8.25 -37.01
CA GLU A 83 48.05 -8.13 -38.47
C GLU A 83 47.73 -6.70 -38.93
N LEU A 84 46.98 -5.93 -38.12
CA LEU A 84 46.56 -4.55 -38.47
C LEU A 84 47.54 -3.47 -38.00
N LEU A 85 48.26 -3.74 -36.91
CA LEU A 85 49.32 -2.88 -36.36
C LEU A 85 50.64 -3.66 -36.18
N PRO A 86 51.17 -4.35 -37.22
CA PRO A 86 52.39 -5.13 -37.09
C PRO A 86 53.60 -4.18 -36.99
N HIS A 87 54.13 -4.07 -35.77
CA HIS A 87 55.35 -3.32 -35.39
C HIS A 87 55.25 -1.78 -35.37
N GLY A 88 55.41 -1.20 -34.16
CA GLY A 88 55.71 0.22 -33.90
C GLY A 88 54.53 0.98 -33.26
N SER A 89 54.57 1.51 -32.04
CA SER A 89 55.63 1.93 -31.13
C SER A 89 55.18 1.68 -29.68
N ASP A 90 56.10 1.61 -28.71
CA ASP A 90 55.80 1.50 -27.26
C ASP A 90 54.78 2.55 -26.75
N GLN A 91 54.50 3.60 -27.52
CA GLN A 91 53.55 4.66 -27.21
C GLN A 91 52.07 4.23 -27.25
N TRP A 92 51.70 3.18 -27.99
CA TRP A 92 50.29 2.83 -28.23
C TRP A 92 49.77 1.65 -27.40
N GLN A 93 50.64 0.86 -26.78
CA GLN A 93 50.23 -0.27 -25.93
C GLN A 93 49.38 0.18 -24.74
N HIS A 94 49.52 1.43 -24.31
CA HIS A 94 48.74 2.05 -23.23
C HIS A 94 47.66 3.02 -23.73
N SER A 95 47.36 3.05 -25.04
CA SER A 95 46.32 3.94 -25.55
C SER A 95 44.93 3.47 -25.09
N PRO A 96 44.12 4.32 -24.43
CA PRO A 96 42.77 3.96 -24.01
C PRO A 96 41.90 3.57 -25.20
N LEU A 97 42.10 4.23 -26.35
CA LEU A 97 41.39 3.94 -27.60
C LEU A 97 41.59 2.49 -28.08
N LEU A 98 42.82 1.96 -27.93
CA LEU A 98 43.11 0.58 -28.32
C LEU A 98 42.44 -0.42 -27.35
N ASN A 99 42.37 -0.08 -26.07
CA ASN A 99 41.69 -0.91 -25.08
C ASN A 99 40.17 -0.93 -25.30
N ASP A 100 39.57 0.23 -25.57
CA ASP A 100 38.15 0.36 -25.87
C ASP A 100 37.79 -0.39 -27.16
N LEU A 101 38.63 -0.29 -28.20
CA LEU A 101 38.44 -1.04 -29.43
C LEU A 101 38.51 -2.55 -29.22
N LYS A 102 39.47 -3.03 -28.40
CA LYS A 102 39.55 -4.44 -28.01
C LYS A 102 38.30 -4.88 -27.25
N ALA A 103 37.85 -4.08 -26.29
CA ALA A 103 36.67 -4.36 -25.48
C ALA A 103 35.40 -4.50 -26.36
N VAL A 104 35.16 -3.56 -27.28
CA VAL A 104 34.00 -3.60 -28.19
C VAL A 104 33.99 -4.85 -29.06
N LEU A 105 35.14 -5.23 -29.62
CA LEU A 105 35.21 -6.41 -30.49
C LEU A 105 34.99 -7.70 -29.69
N ASP A 106 35.55 -7.78 -28.49
CA ASP A 106 35.35 -8.92 -27.60
C ASP A 106 33.89 -8.99 -27.11
N GLU A 107 33.25 -7.86 -26.80
CA GLU A 107 31.82 -7.75 -26.48
C GLU A 107 30.94 -8.23 -27.65
N ILE A 108 31.17 -7.73 -28.87
CA ILE A 108 30.42 -8.14 -30.06
C ILE A 108 30.61 -9.64 -30.31
N THR A 109 31.83 -10.16 -30.28
CA THR A 109 32.09 -11.59 -30.55
C THR A 109 31.48 -12.50 -29.48
N ALA A 110 31.38 -12.04 -28.22
CA ALA A 110 30.75 -12.76 -27.13
C ALA A 110 29.22 -12.85 -27.22
N LEU A 111 28.55 -12.01 -28.04
CA LEU A 111 27.10 -12.10 -28.24
C LEU A 111 26.68 -13.44 -28.85
N SER A 112 25.45 -13.88 -28.53
CA SER A 112 24.87 -15.10 -29.09
C SER A 112 24.79 -15.03 -30.63
N SER A 113 24.92 -16.18 -31.29
CA SER A 113 24.86 -16.27 -32.76
C SER A 113 23.50 -15.81 -33.33
N GLU A 114 22.42 -15.88 -32.55
CA GLU A 114 21.12 -15.32 -32.91
C GLU A 114 21.19 -13.82 -33.17
N LEU A 115 21.89 -13.06 -32.33
CA LEU A 115 21.99 -11.60 -32.45
C LEU A 115 22.94 -11.15 -33.57
N ARG A 116 23.77 -12.06 -34.09
CA ARG A 116 24.82 -11.74 -35.09
C ARG A 116 24.60 -12.35 -36.47
N SER A 117 23.59 -13.18 -36.67
CA SER A 117 23.45 -14.00 -37.88
C SER A 117 22.66 -13.32 -39.01
N SER A 118 21.62 -12.55 -38.69
CA SER A 118 20.76 -11.93 -39.71
C SER A 118 21.19 -10.50 -40.06
N THR A 119 20.99 -10.11 -41.31
CA THR A 119 21.30 -8.76 -41.82
C THR A 119 20.58 -7.66 -41.03
N ALA A 120 19.31 -7.87 -40.68
CA ALA A 120 18.53 -6.91 -39.89
C ALA A 120 19.11 -6.73 -38.48
N ARG A 121 19.49 -7.84 -37.81
CA ARG A 121 20.06 -7.79 -36.46
C ARG A 121 21.45 -7.17 -36.43
N LYS A 122 22.26 -7.40 -37.47
CA LYS A 122 23.55 -6.70 -37.64
C LYS A 122 23.35 -5.19 -37.79
N ALA A 123 22.33 -4.76 -38.50
CA ALA A 123 21.98 -3.33 -38.62
C ALA A 123 21.47 -2.75 -37.29
N ASP A 124 20.60 -3.47 -36.56
CA ASP A 124 20.14 -3.06 -35.21
C ASP A 124 21.31 -2.94 -34.22
N LEU A 125 22.28 -3.85 -34.32
CA LEU A 125 23.47 -3.84 -33.46
C LEU A 125 24.39 -2.68 -33.83
N ALA A 126 24.60 -2.43 -35.14
CA ALA A 126 25.41 -1.32 -35.61
C ALA A 126 24.88 0.03 -35.12
N GLU A 127 23.56 0.22 -35.13
CA GLU A 127 22.92 1.41 -34.56
C GLU A 127 23.36 1.65 -33.11
N GLN A 128 23.31 0.62 -32.28
CA GLN A 128 23.68 0.73 -30.86
C GLN A 128 25.18 1.01 -30.64
N VAL A 129 26.03 0.51 -31.54
CA VAL A 129 27.48 0.73 -31.49
C VAL A 129 27.81 2.18 -31.89
N PHE A 130 27.18 2.69 -32.95
CA PHE A 130 27.61 3.91 -33.63
C PHE A 130 26.72 5.14 -33.38
N GLU A 131 25.56 5.02 -32.72
CA GLU A 131 24.61 6.15 -32.54
C GLU A 131 25.18 7.34 -31.78
N THR A 132 26.14 7.12 -30.87
CA THR A 132 26.80 8.17 -30.07
C THR A 132 28.16 8.56 -30.61
N ALA A 133 28.62 7.93 -31.69
CA ALA A 133 29.92 8.19 -32.26
C ALA A 133 29.90 9.44 -33.16
N ASP A 134 31.00 10.18 -33.20
CA ASP A 134 31.16 11.27 -34.15
C ASP A 134 31.18 10.71 -35.60
N PRO A 135 30.20 11.07 -36.46
CA PRO A 135 30.12 10.53 -37.80
C PRO A 135 31.15 11.20 -38.71
N MET A 136 31.75 10.42 -39.62
CA MET A 136 32.60 10.98 -40.69
C MET A 136 31.74 11.69 -41.75
N ILE A 137 30.56 11.15 -42.03
CA ILE A 137 29.58 11.73 -42.96
C ILE A 137 28.32 12.09 -42.16
N PRO A 138 27.96 13.38 -42.04
CA PRO A 138 26.76 13.81 -41.32
C PRO A 138 25.47 13.23 -41.92
N SER A 139 24.44 13.09 -41.08
CA SER A 139 23.13 12.51 -41.41
C SER A 139 22.52 13.01 -42.73
N GLU A 140 22.52 14.33 -42.96
CA GLU A 140 21.96 14.93 -44.18
C GLU A 140 22.68 14.47 -45.45
N THR A 141 24.02 14.41 -45.39
CA THR A 141 24.85 13.93 -46.50
C THR A 141 24.71 12.43 -46.67
N ALA A 142 24.69 11.65 -45.58
CA ALA A 142 24.47 10.21 -45.61
C ALA A 142 23.14 9.85 -46.31
N ARG A 143 22.06 10.62 -46.06
CA ARG A 143 20.78 10.42 -46.73
C ARG A 143 20.85 10.68 -48.23
N ALA A 144 21.57 11.72 -48.66
CA ALA A 144 21.78 11.99 -50.09
C ALA A 144 22.61 10.88 -50.77
N LEU A 145 23.66 10.40 -50.11
CA LEU A 145 24.51 9.33 -50.62
C LEU A 145 23.78 7.99 -50.70
N LEU A 146 22.92 7.65 -49.73
CA LEU A 146 22.12 6.43 -49.77
C LEU A 146 21.20 6.39 -51.01
N ASN A 147 20.58 7.52 -51.36
CA ASN A 147 19.73 7.63 -52.54
C ASN A 147 20.53 7.42 -53.84
N GLU A 148 21.78 7.88 -53.90
CA GLU A 148 22.67 7.61 -55.04
C GLU A 148 23.12 6.14 -55.08
N MET A 149 23.43 5.54 -53.92
CA MET A 149 23.76 4.10 -53.84
C MET A 149 22.65 3.22 -54.40
N GLN A 150 21.37 3.56 -54.11
CA GLN A 150 20.21 2.82 -54.60
C GLN A 150 20.01 2.90 -56.13
N ARG A 151 20.63 3.88 -56.81
CA ARG A 151 20.59 4.01 -58.27
C ARG A 151 21.62 3.13 -59.00
N GLY A 152 22.47 2.42 -58.25
CA GLY A 152 23.49 1.52 -58.78
C GLY A 152 24.89 2.14 -58.78
N ILE A 153 25.90 1.32 -58.45
CA ILE A 153 27.30 1.72 -58.39
C ILE A 153 28.08 0.89 -59.40
N HIS A 154 28.81 1.56 -60.30
CA HIS A 154 29.68 0.88 -61.27
C HIS A 154 30.90 0.24 -60.57
N PRO A 155 31.33 -0.98 -60.94
CA PRO A 155 32.47 -1.66 -60.32
C PRO A 155 33.78 -0.87 -60.36
N ASP A 156 34.01 -0.10 -61.42
CA ASP A 156 35.20 0.76 -61.62
C ASP A 156 35.32 1.87 -60.54
N LEU A 157 34.24 2.12 -59.79
CA LEU A 157 34.19 3.10 -58.69
C LEU A 157 34.75 2.56 -57.36
N LEU A 158 35.08 1.27 -57.32
CA LEU A 158 35.59 0.57 -56.14
C LEU A 158 37.10 0.32 -56.22
N GLU A 159 37.78 0.89 -57.22
CA GLU A 159 39.23 0.79 -57.38
C GLU A 159 39.98 1.51 -56.24
N PRO A 160 41.14 0.97 -55.80
CA PRO A 160 41.91 1.55 -54.72
C PRO A 160 42.44 2.94 -55.08
N GLN A 161 42.21 3.92 -54.22
CA GLN A 161 42.72 5.27 -54.45
C GLN A 161 44.24 5.36 -54.21
N SER A 162 44.94 6.08 -55.10
CA SER A 162 46.37 6.42 -55.00
C SER A 162 46.69 7.14 -53.68
N PRO A 163 47.91 6.99 -53.12
CA PRO A 163 48.16 7.23 -51.70
C PRO A 163 48.04 8.72 -51.33
N ALA A 164 46.98 9.06 -50.60
CA ALA A 164 46.95 10.25 -49.76
C ALA A 164 47.60 9.90 -48.41
N HIS A 165 48.37 10.83 -47.85
CA HIS A 165 49.12 10.68 -46.58
C HIS A 165 48.33 9.87 -45.53
N PRO A 166 48.96 8.87 -44.86
CA PRO A 166 48.23 7.97 -43.98
C PRO A 166 47.66 8.73 -42.78
N PRO A 167 46.33 8.79 -42.60
CA PRO A 167 45.76 9.00 -41.28
C PRO A 167 46.03 7.72 -40.49
N VAL A 168 46.40 7.84 -39.22
CA VAL A 168 46.60 6.69 -38.33
C VAL A 168 45.32 5.86 -38.32
N LEU A 169 45.37 4.59 -38.76
CA LEU A 169 44.21 3.66 -38.84
C LEU A 169 43.30 3.74 -37.60
N LEU A 170 43.89 3.95 -36.42
CA LEU A 170 43.21 4.16 -35.14
C LEU A 170 42.16 5.28 -35.17
N SER A 171 42.42 6.42 -35.82
CA SER A 171 41.45 7.53 -35.87
C SER A 171 40.20 7.16 -36.67
N ARG A 172 40.33 6.29 -37.68
CA ARG A 172 39.20 5.78 -38.47
C ARG A 172 38.36 4.75 -37.71
N LEU A 173 38.96 4.10 -36.71
CA LEU A 173 38.29 3.12 -35.85
C LEU A 173 37.72 3.74 -34.57
N GLN A 174 37.90 5.04 -34.34
CA GLN A 174 37.45 5.73 -33.13
C GLN A 174 35.93 5.63 -32.92
N ALA A 175 35.16 5.70 -33.99
CA ALA A 175 33.71 5.53 -33.93
C ALA A 175 33.30 4.13 -33.43
N LEU A 176 34.09 3.10 -33.72
CA LEU A 176 33.84 1.74 -33.21
C LEU A 176 34.24 1.63 -31.74
N ALA A 177 35.38 2.20 -31.36
CA ALA A 177 35.85 2.21 -29.97
C ALA A 177 34.87 2.92 -29.02
N ALA A 178 34.20 3.98 -29.48
CA ALA A 178 33.18 4.69 -28.70
C ALA A 178 31.98 3.82 -28.28
N GLY A 179 31.80 2.65 -28.90
CA GLY A 179 30.77 1.68 -28.54
C GLY A 179 31.07 0.85 -27.27
N ALA A 180 32.25 1.00 -26.64
CA ALA A 180 32.70 0.14 -25.54
C ALA A 180 31.75 0.19 -24.34
N GLY A 181 31.39 -0.98 -23.78
CA GLY A 181 30.51 -1.08 -22.61
C GLY A 181 29.02 -0.82 -22.89
N ARG A 182 28.65 -0.48 -24.14
CA ARG A 182 27.25 -0.30 -24.55
C ARG A 182 26.60 -1.62 -24.96
N ILE A 183 27.40 -2.62 -25.33
CA ILE A 183 26.96 -3.86 -25.98
C ILE A 183 27.07 -5.04 -25.01
N THR A 184 26.31 -5.01 -23.91
CA THR A 184 26.16 -6.18 -23.04
C THR A 184 24.81 -6.85 -23.28
N ALA A 185 24.75 -8.17 -23.09
CA ALA A 185 23.51 -8.94 -23.26
C ALA A 185 22.35 -8.37 -22.41
N ASP A 186 22.65 -7.96 -21.18
CA ASP A 186 21.66 -7.39 -20.25
C ASP A 186 21.15 -6.01 -20.73
N ARG A 187 22.02 -5.15 -21.27
CA ARG A 187 21.61 -3.85 -21.82
C ARG A 187 20.79 -4.00 -23.09
N LEU A 188 21.18 -4.94 -23.95
CA LEU A 188 20.43 -5.30 -25.15
C LEU A 188 19.03 -5.81 -24.82
N GLN A 189 18.90 -6.63 -23.77
CA GLN A 189 17.60 -7.11 -23.30
C GLN A 189 16.77 -5.98 -22.66
N LEU A 190 17.36 -5.16 -21.80
CA LEU A 190 16.68 -4.04 -21.15
C LEU A 190 16.11 -3.05 -22.17
N ARG A 191 16.89 -2.71 -23.20
CA ARG A 191 16.44 -1.80 -24.27
C ARG A 191 15.35 -2.42 -25.13
N ARG A 192 15.38 -3.74 -25.37
CA ARG A 192 14.30 -4.46 -26.06
C ARG A 192 12.99 -4.46 -25.27
N GLU A 193 13.06 -4.56 -23.94
CA GLU A 193 11.88 -4.63 -23.06
C GLU A 193 11.30 -3.24 -22.73
N THR A 194 12.15 -2.22 -22.61
CA THR A 194 11.75 -0.92 -22.05
C THR A 194 12.05 0.28 -22.95
N GLY A 195 12.84 0.12 -24.01
CA GLY A 195 13.35 1.21 -24.83
C GLY A 195 14.45 2.05 -24.16
N LEU A 196 14.86 1.71 -22.94
CA LEU A 196 15.85 2.46 -22.14
C LEU A 196 17.20 1.72 -22.08
N GLU A 197 18.29 2.48 -22.09
CA GLU A 197 19.65 1.94 -21.87
C GLU A 197 19.96 1.65 -20.40
N GLN A 198 19.28 2.35 -19.50
CA GLN A 198 19.38 2.22 -18.06
C GLN A 198 18.05 2.68 -17.45
N LEU A 199 17.57 1.97 -16.42
CA LEU A 199 16.38 2.40 -15.68
C LEU A 199 16.70 3.72 -14.94
N PRO A 200 15.76 4.67 -14.86
CA PRO A 200 15.93 5.86 -14.02
C PRO A 200 16.18 5.43 -12.58
N GLU A 201 17.19 5.99 -11.93
CA GLU A 201 17.37 5.79 -10.49
C GLU A 201 16.14 6.37 -9.77
N SER A 202 15.43 5.51 -9.03
CA SER A 202 14.38 5.96 -8.14
C SER A 202 14.98 7.00 -7.19
N ALA A 203 14.32 8.15 -7.04
CA ALA A 203 14.74 9.16 -6.07
C ALA A 203 14.92 8.49 -4.71
N GLN A 204 16.17 8.37 -4.26
CA GLN A 204 16.46 7.88 -2.92
C GLN A 204 15.94 8.95 -1.97
N ALA A 205 14.75 8.74 -1.43
CA ALA A 205 14.33 9.46 -0.24
C ALA A 205 15.37 9.11 0.82
N THR A 206 16.27 10.04 1.13
CA THR A 206 17.15 9.93 2.29
C THR A 206 16.25 9.62 3.48
N GLU A 207 16.36 8.42 4.05
CA GLU A 207 15.60 8.07 5.26
C GLU A 207 16.08 8.98 6.39
N GLU A 208 15.43 10.13 6.55
CA GLU A 208 15.74 11.08 7.61
C GLU A 208 15.56 10.38 8.95
N ARG A 209 16.62 10.37 9.76
CA ARG A 209 16.57 9.87 11.14
C ARG A 209 15.40 10.58 11.85
N PRO A 210 14.45 9.85 12.44
CA PRO A 210 13.29 10.47 13.07
C PRO A 210 13.73 11.45 14.16
N ALA A 211 13.14 12.65 14.16
CA ALA A 211 13.51 13.74 15.06
C ALA A 211 13.36 13.37 16.55
N THR A 212 12.40 12.50 16.86
CA THR A 212 12.20 11.95 18.21
C THR A 212 11.92 10.45 18.20
N PHE A 213 12.16 9.78 19.33
CA PHE A 213 11.78 8.38 19.51
C PHE A 213 10.26 8.16 19.37
N ALA A 214 9.44 9.14 19.76
CA ALA A 214 8.01 9.10 19.56
C ALA A 214 7.64 9.13 18.06
N ASP A 215 8.39 9.88 17.24
CA ASP A 215 8.22 9.90 15.79
C ASP A 215 8.64 8.57 15.15
N LEU A 216 9.72 7.95 15.65
CA LEU A 216 10.14 6.61 15.23
C LEU A 216 9.02 5.59 15.47
N LEU A 217 8.50 5.51 16.70
CA LEU A 217 7.40 4.57 17.01
C LEU A 217 6.17 4.85 16.15
N ARG A 218 5.85 6.12 15.87
CA ARG A 218 4.72 6.48 15.00
C ARG A 218 4.93 6.00 13.56
N ARG A 219 6.15 6.14 13.01
CA ARG A 219 6.49 5.65 11.67
C ARG A 219 6.42 4.13 11.59
N LEU A 220 6.97 3.43 12.60
CA LEU A 220 6.93 1.96 12.68
C LEU A 220 5.51 1.42 12.88
N GLU A 221 4.63 2.17 13.55
CA GLU A 221 3.23 1.78 13.76
C GLU A 221 2.40 1.84 12.48
N GLN A 222 2.86 2.60 11.48
CA GLN A 222 2.23 2.72 10.16
C GLN A 222 2.68 1.63 9.18
N ASP A 223 3.73 0.86 9.53
CA ASP A 223 4.21 -0.26 8.75
C ASP A 223 3.41 -1.53 9.13
N ASP A 224 2.75 -2.14 8.14
CA ASP A 224 1.90 -3.32 8.33
C ASP A 224 2.68 -4.49 8.98
N GLU A 225 3.99 -4.62 8.73
CA GLU A 225 4.83 -5.68 9.30
C GLU A 225 5.33 -5.36 10.73
N LEU A 226 5.60 -4.08 11.03
CA LEU A 226 6.21 -3.66 12.30
C LEU A 226 5.21 -3.09 13.31
N ALA A 227 3.95 -2.88 12.93
CA ALA A 227 2.93 -2.35 13.82
C ALA A 227 2.73 -3.20 15.09
N GLY A 228 2.83 -4.53 14.98
CA GLY A 228 2.78 -5.44 16.12
C GLY A 228 3.92 -5.21 17.12
N LEU A 229 5.13 -5.01 16.62
CA LEU A 229 6.32 -4.73 17.42
C LEU A 229 6.16 -3.44 18.23
N VAL A 230 5.59 -2.38 17.64
CA VAL A 230 5.38 -1.11 18.34
C VAL A 230 4.36 -1.23 19.46
N ARG A 231 3.27 -1.96 19.25
CA ARG A 231 2.26 -2.19 20.29
C ARG A 231 2.85 -2.91 21.49
N LEU A 232 3.64 -3.94 21.25
CA LEU A 232 4.36 -4.67 22.29
C LEU A 232 5.36 -3.77 23.01
N THR A 233 6.14 -2.99 22.27
CA THR A 233 7.09 -2.00 22.81
C THR A 233 6.40 -1.02 23.77
N ARG A 234 5.25 -0.46 23.40
CA ARG A 234 4.52 0.50 24.26
C ARG A 234 4.03 -0.13 25.57
N GLN A 235 3.51 -1.36 25.52
CA GLN A 235 3.12 -2.08 26.73
C GLN A 235 4.32 -2.40 27.63
N LEU A 236 5.46 -2.72 27.00
CA LEU A 236 6.71 -2.98 27.71
C LEU A 236 7.31 -1.72 28.34
N MET A 237 7.21 -0.55 27.70
CA MET A 237 7.70 0.72 28.29
C MET A 237 7.05 1.04 29.63
N ALA A 238 5.78 0.65 29.83
CA ALA A 238 5.10 0.80 31.12
C ALA A 238 5.62 -0.17 32.20
N ALA A 239 6.19 -1.31 31.79
CA ALA A 239 6.67 -2.36 32.67
C ALA A 239 8.20 -2.39 32.84
N LEU A 240 8.99 -1.87 31.91
CA LEU A 240 10.45 -1.91 31.94
C LEU A 240 11.02 -0.59 32.48
N THR A 241 11.20 -0.54 33.79
CA THR A 241 11.92 0.55 34.47
C THR A 241 13.09 -0.05 35.24
N LEU A 242 14.32 0.35 34.91
CA LEU A 242 15.50 -0.10 35.65
C LEU A 242 15.57 0.65 37.00
N PRO A 243 15.86 -0.04 38.12
CA PRO A 243 16.03 0.62 39.41
C PRO A 243 17.15 1.66 39.37
N ARG A 244 16.87 2.84 39.90
CA ARG A 244 17.87 3.90 40.08
C ARG A 244 18.90 3.46 41.13
N ALA A 245 20.18 3.72 40.87
CA ALA A 245 21.21 3.52 41.88
C ALA A 245 21.01 4.53 43.03
N LEU A 246 21.28 4.09 44.27
CA LEU A 246 21.16 4.87 45.52
C LEU A 246 22.07 6.12 45.61
N LEU A 247 22.74 6.50 44.52
CA LEU A 247 23.44 7.79 44.40
C LEU A 247 22.49 8.95 44.03
N ASP A 248 21.25 8.65 43.65
CA ASP A 248 20.18 9.63 43.57
C ASP A 248 19.83 10.06 45.02
N GLN A 249 20.59 11.01 45.60
CA GLN A 249 20.07 11.79 46.72
C GLN A 249 18.74 12.38 46.24
N GLU A 250 17.66 12.14 46.98
CA GLU A 250 16.35 12.71 46.68
C GLU A 250 16.51 14.21 46.40
N ASP A 251 15.83 14.69 45.36
CA ASP A 251 15.63 16.11 45.01
C ASP A 251 14.87 16.83 46.14
N LEU A 252 15.39 16.80 47.35
CA LEU A 252 15.05 17.76 48.37
C LEU A 252 15.68 19.06 47.88
N PRO A 253 14.87 20.10 47.58
CA PRO A 253 15.44 21.40 47.25
C PRO A 253 16.37 21.77 48.41
N LEU A 254 17.66 21.90 48.11
CA LEU A 254 18.63 22.47 49.04
C LEU A 254 18.00 23.78 49.51
N GLY A 255 17.86 23.95 50.83
CA GLY A 255 17.02 24.97 51.46
C GLY A 255 17.47 26.43 51.23
N GLY A 256 18.23 26.72 50.18
CA GLY A 256 18.71 28.03 49.78
C GLY A 256 17.89 28.68 48.64
N VAL A 257 17.91 30.01 48.62
CA VAL A 257 17.42 30.83 47.51
C VAL A 257 18.60 31.19 46.63
N SER A 258 18.51 30.84 45.35
CA SER A 258 19.55 31.11 44.34
C SER A 258 19.37 32.46 43.63
N ASP A 259 18.12 32.89 43.41
CA ASP A 259 17.82 34.07 42.59
C ASP A 259 16.39 34.59 42.84
N ILE A 260 16.03 35.73 42.25
CA ILE A 260 14.67 36.29 42.21
C ILE A 260 14.20 36.31 40.74
N THR A 261 12.97 35.87 40.47
CA THR A 261 12.39 35.80 39.12
C THR A 261 10.99 36.42 39.08
N ASN A 262 10.52 36.84 37.91
CA ASN A 262 9.18 37.42 37.74
C ASN A 262 8.08 36.38 37.44
N ARG A 263 8.39 35.09 37.59
CA ARG A 263 7.43 33.99 37.40
C ARG A 263 7.60 32.93 38.47
N GLY A 264 6.50 32.58 39.14
CA GLY A 264 6.52 31.54 40.15
C GLY A 264 5.13 31.21 40.66
N SER A 265 5.07 30.15 41.45
CA SER A 265 3.89 29.82 42.24
C SER A 265 3.80 30.74 43.47
N PHE A 266 2.59 31.00 43.98
CA PHE A 266 2.37 31.98 45.05
C PHE A 266 3.09 31.65 46.36
N ASP A 267 3.39 30.37 46.62
CA ASP A 267 4.22 29.91 47.76
C ASP A 267 5.67 30.42 47.70
N ARG A 268 6.09 30.98 46.55
CA ARG A 268 7.43 31.53 46.32
C ARG A 268 7.42 33.03 46.11
N LEU A 269 6.27 33.69 46.23
CA LEU A 269 6.15 35.12 46.05
C LEU A 269 7.01 35.85 47.11
N LEU A 270 7.75 36.89 46.72
CA LEU A 270 8.56 37.66 47.66
C LEU A 270 7.63 38.26 48.73
N LEU A 271 8.07 38.25 49.98
CA LEU A 271 7.25 38.80 51.08
C LEU A 271 6.94 40.29 50.88
N SER A 272 7.80 41.04 50.19
CA SER A 272 7.55 42.44 49.84
C SER A 272 6.43 42.61 48.81
N GLU A 273 6.18 41.62 47.95
CA GLU A 273 5.05 41.65 47.01
C GLU A 273 3.71 41.48 47.74
N LEU A 274 3.69 40.67 48.80
CA LEU A 274 2.53 40.52 49.70
C LEU A 274 2.28 41.74 50.59
N ALA A 275 3.26 42.63 50.71
CA ALA A 275 3.14 43.86 51.49
C ALA A 275 2.53 45.02 50.68
N HIS A 276 2.33 44.86 49.37
CA HIS A 276 1.60 45.83 48.56
C HIS A 276 0.09 45.78 48.85
N ASP A 277 -0.59 46.90 48.62
CA ASP A 277 -2.06 46.93 48.66
C ASP A 277 -2.65 46.02 47.58
N ASP A 278 -3.88 45.52 47.82
CA ASP A 278 -4.53 44.54 46.95
C ASP A 278 -4.60 44.98 45.48
N ALA A 279 -4.85 46.26 45.21
CA ALA A 279 -4.96 46.77 43.84
C ALA A 279 -3.60 46.77 43.13
N THR A 280 -2.54 47.26 43.79
CA THR A 280 -1.17 47.24 43.28
C THR A 280 -0.67 45.82 43.07
N PHE A 281 -0.93 44.93 44.03
CA PHE A 281 -0.55 43.52 43.94
C PHE A 281 -1.20 42.83 42.74
N ILE A 282 -2.50 43.01 42.52
CA ILE A 282 -3.22 42.44 41.37
C ILE A 282 -2.65 42.94 40.05
N VAL A 283 -2.35 44.24 39.93
CA VAL A 283 -1.76 44.81 38.72
C VAL A 283 -0.38 44.19 38.44
N ARG A 284 0.48 44.07 39.45
CA ARG A 284 1.83 43.50 39.28
C ARG A 284 1.80 42.01 38.94
N VAL A 285 0.87 41.24 39.50
CA VAL A 285 0.66 39.84 39.12
C VAL A 285 0.14 39.74 37.68
N ALA A 286 -0.85 40.54 37.31
CA ALA A 286 -1.44 40.54 35.96
C ALA A 286 -0.44 40.94 34.87
N LEU A 287 0.46 41.88 35.16
CA LEU A 287 1.50 42.35 34.24
C LEU A 287 2.79 41.49 34.25
N ASN A 288 2.84 40.39 35.01
CA ASN A 288 4.04 39.56 35.23
C ASN A 288 5.25 40.37 35.76
N GLU A 289 4.98 41.31 36.65
CA GLU A 289 5.98 42.16 37.31
C GLU A 289 6.19 41.77 38.79
N ALA A 290 5.38 40.87 39.34
CA ALA A 290 5.54 40.35 40.68
C ALA A 290 6.80 39.46 40.80
N LEU A 291 7.53 39.59 41.90
CA LEU A 291 8.80 38.89 42.14
C LEU A 291 8.62 37.63 42.98
N TYR A 292 9.37 36.58 42.65
CA TYR A 292 9.33 35.25 43.26
C TYR A 292 10.75 34.76 43.58
N LEU A 293 10.91 34.07 44.72
CA LEU A 293 12.15 33.40 45.12
C LEU A 293 12.38 32.14 44.25
N ARG A 294 13.56 32.04 43.63
CA ARG A 294 14.02 30.85 42.91
C ARG A 294 14.96 30.05 43.79
N ARG A 295 14.54 28.84 44.20
CA ARG A 295 15.39 27.93 44.98
C ARG A 295 16.53 27.36 44.14
N GLU A 296 17.66 27.12 44.79
CA GLU A 296 18.81 26.45 44.18
C GLU A 296 18.39 25.05 43.71
N SER A 297 18.77 24.71 42.47
CA SER A 297 18.53 23.38 41.90
C SER A 297 19.84 22.60 41.95
N PRO A 298 19.84 21.32 42.35
CA PRO A 298 21.06 20.52 42.38
C PRO A 298 21.72 20.46 40.99
N PRO A 299 23.05 20.28 40.92
CA PRO A 299 23.75 20.15 39.65
C PRO A 299 23.18 18.99 38.83
N GLN A 300 23.02 19.19 37.52
CA GLN A 300 22.53 18.14 36.63
C GLN A 300 23.49 16.94 36.66
N GLU A 301 22.95 15.75 36.93
CA GLU A 301 23.71 14.50 36.82
C GLU A 301 24.31 14.36 35.41
N PRO A 302 25.54 13.85 35.27
CA PRO A 302 26.14 13.62 33.97
C PRO A 302 25.32 12.62 33.15
N PRO A 303 25.30 12.75 31.81
CA PRO A 303 24.59 11.82 30.93
C PRO A 303 25.17 10.40 31.10
N ARG A 304 24.29 9.40 31.23
CA ARG A 304 24.69 8.01 31.42
C ARG A 304 24.71 7.27 30.09
N LYS A 305 25.51 6.21 29.98
CA LYS A 305 25.55 5.33 28.80
C LYS A 305 24.78 4.03 29.06
N ARG A 306 23.75 3.75 28.25
CA ARG A 306 23.02 2.47 28.28
C ARG A 306 23.49 1.55 27.17
N VAL A 307 23.97 0.37 27.52
CA VAL A 307 24.43 -0.65 26.59
C VAL A 307 23.44 -1.82 26.58
N VAL A 308 22.80 -2.04 25.43
CA VAL A 308 21.82 -3.11 25.23
C VAL A 308 22.44 -4.21 24.37
N PHE A 309 22.59 -5.39 24.93
CA PHE A 309 23.12 -6.56 24.25
C PHE A 309 21.97 -7.53 23.93
N ILE A 310 21.65 -7.67 22.64
CA ILE A 310 20.49 -8.43 22.16
C ILE A 310 20.99 -9.74 21.57
N ASP A 311 20.60 -10.87 22.17
CA ASP A 311 20.89 -12.19 21.62
C ASP A 311 20.20 -12.40 20.26
N ALA A 312 20.83 -13.18 19.38
CA ALA A 312 20.36 -13.50 18.03
C ALA A 312 20.37 -15.01 17.73
N GLY A 313 20.66 -15.84 18.75
CA GLY A 313 20.78 -17.29 18.62
C GLY A 313 19.48 -18.03 18.30
N ILE A 314 19.61 -19.33 18.05
CA ILE A 314 18.51 -20.18 17.56
C ILE A 314 17.30 -20.21 18.51
N ARG A 315 17.52 -20.07 19.83
CA ARG A 315 16.45 -20.06 20.84
C ARG A 315 15.57 -18.81 20.80
N LEU A 316 15.99 -17.77 20.09
CA LEU A 316 15.17 -16.59 19.85
C LEU A 316 14.40 -16.63 18.53
N TRP A 317 14.60 -17.62 17.65
CA TRP A 317 13.96 -17.63 16.34
C TRP A 317 12.42 -17.63 16.43
N GLY A 318 11.78 -16.85 15.55
CA GLY A 318 10.33 -16.65 15.54
C GLY A 318 9.88 -15.52 16.47
N VAL A 319 8.80 -15.77 17.21
CA VAL A 319 8.15 -14.78 18.10
C VAL A 319 9.06 -14.24 19.21
N PRO A 320 9.90 -15.06 19.90
CA PRO A 320 10.77 -14.55 20.96
C PRO A 320 11.75 -13.47 20.49
N ARG A 321 12.22 -13.49 19.23
CA ARG A 321 13.07 -12.43 18.66
C ARG A 321 12.30 -11.12 18.54
N VAL A 322 11.07 -11.15 18.02
CA VAL A 322 10.22 -9.94 17.96
C VAL A 322 10.01 -9.39 19.36
N PHE A 323 9.82 -10.27 20.34
CA PHE A 323 9.67 -9.89 21.74
C PHE A 323 10.96 -9.28 22.33
N ALA A 324 12.12 -9.89 22.10
CA ALA A 324 13.42 -9.38 22.53
C ALA A 324 13.74 -8.02 21.90
N THR A 325 13.42 -7.83 20.61
CA THR A 325 13.56 -6.54 19.94
C THR A 325 12.61 -5.49 20.53
N ALA A 326 11.36 -5.86 20.88
CA ALA A 326 10.43 -4.95 21.54
C ALA A 326 10.91 -4.53 22.94
N VAL A 327 11.54 -5.43 23.69
CA VAL A 327 12.21 -5.12 24.96
C VAL A 327 13.36 -4.13 24.73
N ALA A 328 14.20 -4.38 23.72
CA ALA A 328 15.32 -3.49 23.38
C ALA A 328 14.83 -2.08 23.02
N LEU A 329 13.76 -1.98 22.21
CA LEU A 329 13.12 -0.71 21.87
C LEU A 329 12.50 -0.04 23.10
N ALA A 330 11.87 -0.79 24.00
CA ALA A 330 11.31 -0.23 25.23
C ALA A 330 12.42 0.37 26.10
N LEU A 331 13.57 -0.30 26.23
CA LEU A 331 14.75 0.22 26.93
C LEU A 331 15.36 1.45 26.26
N ALA A 332 15.31 1.53 24.92
CA ALA A 332 15.70 2.72 24.17
C ALA A 332 14.74 3.90 24.40
N GLY A 333 13.46 3.61 24.64
CA GLY A 333 12.41 4.60 24.90
C GLY A 333 12.32 5.10 26.34
N THR A 334 12.77 4.31 27.33
CA THR A 334 12.71 4.66 28.76
C THR A 334 13.99 5.30 29.31
N ARG A 335 14.95 5.64 28.44
CA ARG A 335 16.19 6.37 28.82
C ARG A 335 15.90 7.84 29.19
N ARG A 336 16.72 8.47 30.03
CA ARG A 336 16.59 9.92 30.27
C ARG A 336 17.05 10.69 29.04
N ARG A 337 16.52 11.89 28.86
CA ARG A 337 16.88 12.76 27.74
C ARG A 337 18.33 13.21 27.92
N GLY A 338 19.21 12.79 27.00
CA GLY A 338 20.65 13.04 27.07
C GLY A 338 21.49 11.78 27.31
N ASP A 339 20.87 10.67 27.76
CA ASP A 339 21.59 9.40 27.93
C ASP A 339 21.99 8.81 26.57
N GLU A 340 23.22 8.31 26.48
CA GLU A 340 23.71 7.59 25.32
C GLU A 340 23.12 6.18 25.26
N LEU A 341 22.82 5.69 24.06
CA LEU A 341 22.36 4.33 23.83
C LEU A 341 23.28 3.66 22.81
N ALA A 342 23.83 2.51 23.17
CA ALA A 342 24.54 1.63 22.25
C ALA A 342 23.88 0.25 22.30
N ALA A 343 23.49 -0.29 21.13
CA ALA A 343 22.93 -1.63 21.04
C ALA A 343 23.84 -2.52 20.20
N TYR A 344 24.05 -3.75 20.68
CA TYR A 344 24.94 -4.72 20.04
C TYR A 344 24.25 -6.09 19.95
N ARG A 345 24.53 -6.82 18.87
CA ARG A 345 24.16 -8.23 18.71
C ARG A 345 25.41 -9.11 18.61
N PRO A 346 25.39 -10.35 19.13
CA PRO A 346 26.48 -11.29 18.93
C PRO A 346 26.46 -11.90 17.54
N ARG A 347 27.64 -12.05 16.94
CA ARG A 347 27.90 -12.90 15.79
C ARG A 347 29.08 -13.80 16.14
N ARG A 348 28.78 -15.00 16.65
CA ARG A 348 29.76 -15.89 17.30
C ARG A 348 30.52 -15.16 18.43
N ALA A 349 31.82 -14.91 18.26
CA ALA A 349 32.66 -14.21 19.24
C ALA A 349 32.77 -12.69 18.99
N HIS A 350 32.14 -12.19 17.92
CA HIS A 350 32.14 -10.78 17.53
C HIS A 350 30.85 -10.08 17.95
N LEU A 351 30.90 -8.74 17.96
CA LEU A 351 29.76 -7.87 18.23
C LEU A 351 29.50 -7.01 16.99
N ASP A 352 28.27 -7.05 16.48
CA ASP A 352 27.81 -6.12 15.45
C ASP A 352 26.92 -5.05 16.12
N HIS A 353 27.06 -3.79 15.68
CA HIS A 353 26.22 -2.70 16.16
C HIS A 353 24.79 -2.82 15.61
N VAL A 354 23.79 -2.48 16.41
CA VAL A 354 22.37 -2.49 16.03
C VAL A 354 21.83 -1.07 16.13
N ASP A 355 21.37 -0.51 15.01
CA ASP A 355 20.68 0.78 15.04
C ASP A 355 19.19 0.61 15.36
N LEU A 356 18.86 0.76 16.65
CA LEU A 356 17.47 0.73 17.13
C LEU A 356 16.72 2.05 16.88
N LEU A 357 17.38 3.08 16.34
CA LEU A 357 16.82 4.42 16.19
C LEU A 357 16.36 4.72 14.75
N THR A 358 16.45 3.75 13.84
CA THR A 358 15.97 3.85 12.46
C THR A 358 15.11 2.64 12.06
N PRO A 359 14.11 2.81 11.18
CA PRO A 359 13.33 1.68 10.66
C PRO A 359 14.19 0.64 9.93
N ALA A 360 15.13 1.08 9.10
CA ALA A 360 16.05 0.20 8.39
C ALA A 360 16.88 -0.66 9.36
N GLY A 361 17.46 -0.07 10.41
CA GLY A 361 18.27 -0.80 11.40
C GLY A 361 17.46 -1.85 12.18
N ILE A 362 16.19 -1.56 12.47
CA ILE A 362 15.28 -2.52 13.12
C ILE A 362 14.95 -3.69 12.18
N ARG A 363 14.67 -3.42 10.90
CA ARG A 363 14.42 -4.47 9.90
C ARG A 363 15.66 -5.33 9.68
N GLU A 364 16.84 -4.72 9.58
CA GLU A 364 18.11 -5.43 9.45
C GLU A 364 18.34 -6.35 10.65
N HIS A 365 18.13 -5.85 11.86
CA HIS A 365 18.25 -6.64 13.08
C HIS A 365 17.30 -7.85 13.09
N LEU A 366 16.02 -7.65 12.76
CA LEU A 366 15.02 -8.72 12.67
C LEU A 366 15.31 -9.73 11.54
N GLY A 367 16.02 -9.30 10.50
CA GLY A 367 16.43 -10.14 9.37
C GLY A 367 17.51 -11.16 9.73
N VAL A 368 18.38 -10.86 10.69
CA VAL A 368 19.54 -11.71 11.01
C VAL A 368 19.16 -12.95 11.84
N ARG A 369 19.82 -14.07 11.54
CA ARG A 369 19.63 -15.38 12.15
C ARG A 369 20.98 -16.01 12.45
N GLU A 370 21.36 -16.08 13.72
CA GLU A 370 22.58 -16.77 14.14
C GLU A 370 22.27 -18.24 14.48
N SER A 371 23.22 -19.12 14.14
CA SER A 371 23.12 -20.56 14.43
C SER A 371 23.60 -20.93 15.83
N SER A 372 24.11 -19.96 16.62
CA SER A 372 24.58 -20.18 17.98
C SER A 372 23.42 -20.50 18.94
N LEU A 373 23.66 -21.39 19.91
CA LEU A 373 22.67 -21.74 20.94
C LEU A 373 22.44 -20.63 21.98
N HIS A 374 23.49 -19.86 22.27
CA HIS A 374 23.49 -18.79 23.27
C HIS A 374 24.58 -17.74 22.94
N PRO A 375 24.53 -16.53 23.51
CA PRO A 375 25.44 -15.44 23.16
C PRO A 375 26.76 -15.46 23.95
N GLY A 376 27.01 -16.52 24.74
CA GLY A 376 28.15 -16.62 25.68
C GLY A 376 29.54 -16.34 25.07
N ALA A 377 29.78 -16.74 23.82
CA ALA A 377 31.06 -16.54 23.15
C ALA A 377 31.43 -15.05 22.93
N ALA A 378 30.45 -14.15 22.91
CA ALA A 378 30.66 -12.72 22.72
C ALA A 378 30.80 -11.94 24.05
N ILE A 379 30.55 -12.56 25.21
CA ILE A 379 30.66 -11.90 26.53
C ILE A 379 32.07 -11.34 26.77
N PRO A 380 33.18 -12.05 26.48
CA PRO A 380 34.52 -11.49 26.67
C PRO A 380 34.81 -10.29 25.76
N THR A 381 34.25 -10.27 24.55
CA THR A 381 34.37 -9.14 23.62
C THR A 381 33.55 -7.95 24.11
N LEU A 382 32.36 -8.18 24.68
CA LEU A 382 31.56 -7.15 25.34
C LEU A 382 32.29 -6.56 26.55
N ALA A 383 32.92 -7.38 27.39
CA ALA A 383 33.70 -6.92 28.52
C ALA A 383 34.87 -6.01 28.10
N ARG A 384 35.61 -6.39 27.05
CA ARG A 384 36.70 -5.57 26.48
C ARG A 384 36.20 -4.24 25.92
N LEU A 385 35.09 -4.25 25.18
CA LEU A 385 34.48 -3.03 24.63
C LEU A 385 34.10 -2.02 25.71
N LEU A 386 33.69 -2.49 26.89
CA LEU A 386 33.34 -1.63 28.03
C LEU A 386 34.55 -1.17 28.85
N GLN A 387 35.67 -1.89 28.78
CA GLN A 387 36.94 -1.50 29.41
C GLN A 387 37.75 -0.50 28.55
N GLY A 388 37.41 -0.37 27.26
CA GLY A 388 38.01 0.56 26.31
C GLY A 388 39.26 0.01 25.62
N ASP A 389 39.32 0.13 24.29
CA ASP A 389 40.57 0.01 23.51
C ASP A 389 41.47 1.21 23.87
N ALA A 390 42.28 1.06 24.93
CA ALA A 390 43.49 1.84 25.08
C ALA A 390 44.57 1.16 24.22
N GLU A 391 45.05 1.85 23.18
CA GLU A 391 46.32 1.48 22.56
C GLU A 391 47.41 1.35 23.65
N PRO A 392 48.33 0.37 23.56
CA PRO A 392 49.43 0.22 24.50
C PRO A 392 50.44 1.36 24.29
N GLY A 393 50.18 2.54 24.84
CA GLY A 393 51.08 3.69 24.71
C GLY A 393 50.63 5.03 25.28
N ALA A 394 49.37 5.23 25.67
CA ALA A 394 48.92 6.53 26.20
C ALA A 394 48.92 6.59 27.74
N ASP A 395 49.38 7.74 28.26
CA ASP A 395 49.71 8.07 29.65
C ASP A 395 48.76 7.51 30.73
N ARG A 396 49.35 6.81 31.71
CA ARG A 396 48.70 6.34 32.96
C ARG A 396 48.51 7.45 34.00
N ARG A 397 47.89 8.57 33.62
CA ARG A 397 47.39 9.59 34.57
C ARG A 397 46.08 10.21 34.07
N GLY A 398 44.95 9.59 34.38
CA GLY A 398 43.64 10.25 34.21
C GLY A 398 42.46 9.29 34.12
N LYS A 399 41.67 9.24 35.21
CA LYS A 399 40.33 8.64 35.40
C LYS A 399 40.14 7.13 35.12
N PRO A 400 39.66 6.33 36.12
CA PRO A 400 39.16 4.99 35.85
C PRO A 400 37.98 5.04 34.86
N ALA A 401 37.84 3.98 34.06
CA ALA A 401 36.77 3.80 33.08
C ALA A 401 35.39 4.04 33.70
N ASP A 402 34.53 4.69 32.92
CA ASP A 402 33.21 5.21 33.26
C ASP A 402 32.34 4.25 34.12
N GLU A 403 32.29 4.47 35.43
CA GLU A 403 31.47 3.70 36.41
C GLU A 403 29.95 3.86 36.21
N THR A 404 29.50 4.56 35.17
CA THR A 404 28.11 4.98 34.97
C THR A 404 27.33 4.21 33.90
N ALA A 405 27.93 3.19 33.26
CA ALA A 405 27.27 2.45 32.19
C ALA A 405 26.23 1.42 32.68
N GLU A 406 24.98 1.54 32.23
CA GLU A 406 23.91 0.58 32.49
C GLU A 406 23.90 -0.52 31.43
N ILE A 407 24.16 -1.77 31.82
CA ILE A 407 24.30 -2.89 30.89
C ILE A 407 23.09 -3.81 31.00
N VAL A 408 22.44 -4.06 29.87
CA VAL A 408 21.26 -4.94 29.77
C VAL A 408 21.49 -6.01 28.72
N LEU A 409 21.39 -7.29 29.09
CA LEU A 409 21.45 -8.43 28.18
C LEU A 409 20.05 -9.02 28.00
N ILE A 410 19.59 -9.14 26.77
CA ILE A 410 18.27 -9.68 26.42
C ILE A 410 18.48 -11.04 25.75
N THR A 411 17.84 -12.09 26.25
CA THR A 411 17.96 -13.47 25.72
C THR A 411 16.72 -14.30 26.03
N ALA A 412 16.65 -15.54 25.53
CA ALA A 412 15.58 -16.48 25.87
C ALA A 412 15.75 -17.03 27.29
N ALA A 413 14.64 -17.32 28.00
CA ALA A 413 14.70 -17.88 29.36
C ALA A 413 15.51 -19.20 29.43
N GLU A 414 15.40 -20.02 28.40
CA GLU A 414 16.16 -21.28 28.26
C GLU A 414 17.67 -21.05 28.25
N VAL A 415 18.14 -19.94 27.65
CA VAL A 415 19.57 -19.59 27.60
C VAL A 415 20.09 -19.26 29.00
N LEU A 416 19.27 -18.64 29.85
CA LEU A 416 19.65 -18.38 31.24
C LEU A 416 19.81 -19.67 32.06
N ALA A 417 19.17 -20.77 31.67
CA ALA A 417 19.37 -22.07 32.33
C ALA A 417 20.58 -22.86 31.78
N ASP A 418 21.18 -22.42 30.67
CA ASP A 418 22.21 -23.16 29.95
C ASP A 418 23.59 -23.12 30.65
N ALA A 419 24.17 -24.29 30.91
CA ALA A 419 25.41 -24.41 31.67
C ALA A 419 26.63 -23.74 31.00
N ASP A 420 26.71 -23.75 29.66
CA ASP A 420 27.79 -23.11 28.92
C ASP A 420 27.66 -21.59 28.99
N PHE A 421 26.44 -21.07 28.86
CA PHE A 421 26.16 -19.64 29.03
C PHE A 421 26.43 -19.18 30.45
N GLN A 422 26.04 -19.97 31.46
CA GLN A 422 26.29 -19.69 32.87
C GLN A 422 27.80 -19.61 33.18
N ARG A 423 28.60 -20.50 32.60
CA ARG A 423 30.07 -20.45 32.70
C ARG A 423 30.65 -19.20 32.04
N ALA A 424 30.19 -18.85 30.84
CA ALA A 424 30.64 -17.63 30.16
C ALA A 424 30.28 -16.36 30.96
N LEU A 425 29.12 -16.36 31.63
CA LEU A 425 28.67 -15.25 32.45
C LEU A 425 29.34 -15.21 33.84
N ALA A 426 29.94 -16.30 34.32
CA ALA A 426 30.58 -16.36 35.63
C ALA A 426 31.75 -15.37 35.74
N GLY A 427 32.50 -15.15 34.66
CA GLY A 427 33.59 -14.18 34.60
C GLY A 427 33.18 -12.71 34.51
N TRP A 428 31.90 -12.39 34.71
CA TRP A 428 31.40 -11.01 34.72
C TRP A 428 31.30 -10.47 36.15
N ASP A 429 32.14 -9.48 36.49
CA ASP A 429 32.31 -8.98 37.87
C ASP A 429 31.50 -7.72 38.21
N SER A 430 30.78 -7.13 37.25
CA SER A 430 30.01 -5.90 37.44
C SER A 430 28.50 -6.16 37.51
N LEU A 431 27.73 -5.12 37.88
CA LEU A 431 26.27 -5.15 37.82
C LEU A 431 25.80 -5.37 36.37
N LEU A 432 24.88 -6.30 36.17
CA LEU A 432 24.29 -6.61 34.86
C LEU A 432 22.79 -6.84 35.03
N TYR A 433 21.98 -6.26 34.15
CA TYR A 433 20.58 -6.58 34.03
C TYR A 433 20.38 -7.65 32.95
N LEU A 434 19.67 -8.72 33.28
CA LEU A 434 19.27 -9.76 32.34
C LEU A 434 17.77 -9.62 32.08
N VAL A 435 17.36 -9.64 30.82
CA VAL A 435 15.96 -9.75 30.43
C VAL A 435 15.76 -11.06 29.72
N SER A 436 14.97 -11.96 30.32
CA SER A 436 14.52 -13.18 29.66
C SER A 436 13.20 -12.96 28.94
N VAL A 437 13.05 -13.58 27.78
CA VAL A 437 11.78 -13.67 27.06
C VAL A 437 11.43 -15.12 26.74
N GLU A 438 10.14 -15.43 26.74
CA GLU A 438 9.61 -16.74 26.36
C GLU A 438 8.56 -16.61 25.25
N ARG A 439 8.37 -17.71 24.51
CA ARG A 439 7.32 -17.81 23.47
C ARG A 439 5.91 -17.71 24.04
N SER A 440 5.73 -18.07 25.31
CA SER A 440 4.47 -17.98 26.08
C SER A 440 4.04 -16.53 26.37
N GLY A 441 4.88 -15.55 26.03
CA GLY A 441 4.68 -14.14 26.37
C GLY A 441 5.18 -13.73 27.75
N ARG A 442 5.85 -14.63 28.47
CA ARG A 442 6.48 -14.34 29.77
C ARG A 442 7.80 -13.59 29.58
N MET A 443 8.05 -12.60 30.43
CA MET A 443 9.30 -11.84 30.49
C MET A 443 9.72 -11.64 31.94
N GLU A 444 11.01 -11.83 32.24
CA GLU A 444 11.58 -11.51 33.54
C GLU A 444 12.74 -10.52 33.40
N LEU A 445 12.76 -9.50 34.27
CA LEU A 445 13.88 -8.59 34.45
C LEU A 445 14.63 -9.01 35.72
N ILE A 446 15.89 -9.39 35.58
CA ILE A 446 16.73 -9.92 36.64
C ILE A 446 17.94 -9.00 36.84
N ARG A 447 18.20 -8.61 38.08
CA ARG A 447 19.42 -7.93 38.48
C ARG A 447 20.46 -8.97 38.88
N ARG A 448 21.59 -9.03 38.18
CA ARG A 448 22.75 -9.87 38.52
C ARG A 448 23.87 -8.98 39.07
N SER A 449 24.37 -9.35 40.24
CA SER A 449 25.59 -8.78 40.85
C SER A 449 26.54 -9.92 41.22
N PRO A 450 27.80 -9.62 41.61
CA PRO A 450 28.69 -10.65 42.18
C PRO A 450 28.10 -11.38 43.39
N ARG A 451 27.18 -10.73 44.12
CA ARG A 451 26.50 -11.29 45.31
C ARG A 451 25.33 -12.23 44.98
N GLY A 452 24.97 -12.37 43.70
CA GLY A 452 23.86 -13.20 43.26
C GLY A 452 22.85 -12.47 42.37
N ARG A 453 21.71 -13.13 42.14
CA ARG A 453 20.64 -12.70 41.22
C ARG A 453 19.36 -12.40 41.98
N LYS A 454 18.68 -11.33 41.60
CA LYS A 454 17.37 -10.96 42.11
C LYS A 454 16.43 -10.63 40.95
N THR A 455 15.33 -11.36 40.82
CA THR A 455 14.26 -10.99 39.90
C THR A 455 13.63 -9.69 40.38
N LEU A 456 13.66 -8.68 39.53
CA LEU A 456 13.09 -7.36 39.80
C LEU A 456 11.64 -7.27 39.34
N ARG A 457 11.35 -7.89 38.19
CA ARG A 457 10.02 -7.84 37.59
C ARG A 457 9.74 -9.06 36.76
N GLU A 458 8.47 -9.43 36.72
CA GLU A 458 7.94 -10.49 35.88
C GLU A 458 6.62 -10.02 35.28
N THR A 459 6.43 -10.26 33.98
CA THR A 459 5.20 -9.91 33.26
C THR A 459 4.84 -10.99 32.25
N ARG A 460 3.57 -11.04 31.86
CA ARG A 460 3.05 -11.96 30.84
C ARG A 460 2.16 -11.19 29.86
N TYR A 461 2.37 -11.42 28.57
CA TYR A 461 1.65 -10.76 27.48
C TYR A 461 0.99 -11.78 26.56
N ASP A 462 -0.20 -11.47 26.05
CA ASP A 462 -0.82 -12.25 24.98
C ASP A 462 -0.22 -11.84 23.63
N LEU A 463 0.85 -12.53 23.22
CA LEU A 463 1.58 -12.18 22.01
C LEU A 463 0.77 -12.38 20.73
N GLU A 464 -0.16 -13.34 20.71
CA GLU A 464 -1.01 -13.57 19.53
C GLU A 464 -1.96 -12.40 19.33
N GLN A 465 -2.65 -11.98 20.39
CA GLN A 465 -3.55 -10.83 20.34
C GLN A 465 -2.80 -9.53 20.04
N ILE A 466 -1.61 -9.33 20.65
CA ILE A 466 -0.85 -8.09 20.49
C ILE A 466 -0.24 -8.00 19.09
N LEU A 467 0.26 -9.09 18.52
CA LEU A 467 0.89 -9.09 17.20
C LEU A 467 -0.11 -9.23 16.04
N ALA A 468 -1.37 -9.62 16.32
CA ALA A 468 -2.41 -9.73 15.29
C ALA A 468 -2.61 -8.42 14.49
N PRO A 469 -2.80 -8.51 13.16
CA PRO A 469 -3.07 -7.34 12.33
C PRO A 469 -4.38 -6.67 12.78
N ARG A 470 -4.34 -5.36 13.06
CA ARG A 470 -5.56 -4.60 13.40
C ARG A 470 -6.33 -4.23 12.13
N PRO A 471 -7.68 -4.17 12.20
CA PRO A 471 -8.48 -3.66 11.10
C PRO A 471 -8.09 -2.21 10.79
N ARG A 472 -7.88 -1.92 9.50
CA ARG A 472 -7.48 -0.60 9.03
C ARG A 472 -8.54 0.44 9.41
N ILE A 473 -8.18 1.39 10.27
CA ILE A 473 -8.94 2.63 10.44
C ILE A 473 -8.35 3.62 9.44
N THR A 474 -9.07 3.86 8.34
CA THR A 474 -8.63 4.80 7.30
C THR A 474 -8.71 6.22 7.85
N THR A 475 -7.56 6.83 8.14
CA THR A 475 -7.48 8.24 8.56
C THR A 475 -7.85 9.17 7.40
N LEU A 476 -8.52 10.29 7.71
CA LEU A 476 -8.96 11.28 6.73
C LEU A 476 -7.79 11.93 5.98
N VAL A 477 -6.65 12.08 6.66
CA VAL A 477 -5.39 12.61 6.11
C VAL A 477 -4.41 11.44 5.99
N ASP A 478 -3.80 11.29 4.82
CA ASP A 478 -2.70 10.39 4.55
C ASP A 478 -1.41 10.95 5.16
N PRO A 479 -0.87 10.30 6.21
CA PRO A 479 0.36 10.74 6.83
C PRO A 479 1.60 10.43 5.99
N THR A 480 1.50 9.58 4.95
CA THR A 480 2.64 9.20 4.09
C THR A 480 2.97 10.25 3.03
N ILE A 481 2.03 11.16 2.75
CA ILE A 481 2.18 12.24 1.76
C ILE A 481 2.80 13.47 2.44
N ASP A 482 3.81 14.07 1.80
CA ASP A 482 4.62 15.20 2.31
C ASP A 482 3.74 16.26 2.99
N SER A 483 4.09 16.57 4.25
CA SER A 483 3.34 17.50 5.07
C SER A 483 3.33 18.95 4.56
N ARG A 484 4.25 19.29 3.65
CA ARG A 484 4.37 20.59 2.98
C ARG A 484 3.34 20.79 1.86
N LEU A 485 2.74 19.71 1.34
CA LEU A 485 1.68 19.80 0.34
C LEU A 485 0.37 20.32 0.95
N PRO A 486 -0.46 21.06 0.19
CA PRO A 486 -1.79 21.47 0.63
C PRO A 486 -2.57 20.29 1.22
N ALA A 487 -3.23 20.52 2.36
CA ALA A 487 -3.92 19.46 3.12
C ALA A 487 -4.87 18.64 2.23
N LEU A 488 -5.49 19.28 1.24
CA LEU A 488 -6.34 18.67 0.22
C LEU A 488 -5.70 17.49 -0.52
N LEU A 489 -4.42 17.61 -0.91
CA LEU A 489 -3.69 16.55 -1.63
C LEU A 489 -3.25 15.41 -0.70
N ARG A 490 -3.36 15.65 0.61
CA ARG A 490 -3.08 14.69 1.66
C ARG A 490 -4.37 14.10 2.20
N LEU A 491 -5.56 14.50 1.73
CA LEU A 491 -6.81 13.89 2.19
C LEU A 491 -7.03 12.58 1.45
N ARG A 492 -7.16 11.47 2.19
CA ARG A 492 -7.62 10.19 1.62
C ARG A 492 -9.08 10.25 1.19
N LYS A 493 -9.89 11.12 1.82
CA LYS A 493 -11.27 11.37 1.40
C LYS A 493 -11.36 12.68 0.63
N PHE A 494 -11.81 12.59 -0.61
CA PHE A 494 -12.03 13.75 -1.47
C PHE A 494 -13.05 14.71 -0.82
N PRO A 495 -12.73 15.99 -0.58
CA PRO A 495 -13.61 16.90 0.15
C PRO A 495 -14.74 17.49 -0.71
N LEU A 496 -14.68 17.29 -2.03
CA LEU A 496 -15.78 17.66 -2.90
C LEU A 496 -16.80 16.52 -2.93
N LEU A 497 -18.07 16.92 -2.96
CA LEU A 497 -19.16 16.00 -3.19
C LEU A 497 -19.13 15.51 -4.64
N LEU A 498 -19.32 14.21 -4.84
CA LEU A 498 -19.17 13.51 -6.11
C LEU A 498 -20.53 13.38 -6.82
N PRO A 499 -20.70 13.95 -8.02
CA PRO A 499 -21.93 13.85 -8.78
C PRO A 499 -21.96 12.52 -9.54
N VAL A 500 -22.36 11.45 -8.86
CA VAL A 500 -22.33 10.09 -9.41
C VAL A 500 -23.70 9.44 -9.27
N ALA A 501 -24.15 8.73 -10.31
CA ALA A 501 -25.35 7.89 -10.26
C ALA A 501 -24.97 6.49 -9.78
N PRO A 502 -25.53 5.99 -8.66
CA PRO A 502 -25.27 4.65 -8.18
C PRO A 502 -26.04 3.59 -8.97
N ASP A 503 -25.51 2.38 -8.99
CA ASP A 503 -26.18 1.17 -9.50
C ASP A 503 -27.34 0.79 -8.55
N PRO A 504 -28.58 0.59 -9.04
CA PRO A 504 -29.71 0.15 -8.22
C PRO A 504 -29.44 -1.14 -7.42
N GLN A 505 -28.55 -2.02 -7.89
CA GLN A 505 -28.19 -3.26 -7.18
C GLN A 505 -27.19 -3.05 -6.03
N ARG A 506 -26.77 -1.80 -5.78
CA ARG A 506 -25.72 -1.45 -4.81
C ARG A 506 -26.05 -0.26 -3.93
N ILE A 507 -27.28 0.23 -3.98
CA ILE A 507 -27.78 1.33 -3.15
C ILE A 507 -28.68 0.80 -2.04
N TRP A 508 -28.60 1.41 -0.86
CA TRP A 508 -29.51 1.13 0.25
C TRP A 508 -29.81 2.37 1.07
N LYS A 509 -30.92 2.29 1.82
CA LYS A 509 -31.37 3.34 2.73
C LYS A 509 -30.50 3.36 3.98
N ALA A 510 -30.07 4.55 4.39
CA ALA A 510 -29.45 4.80 5.68
C ALA A 510 -30.56 5.30 6.65
N ALA A 511 -30.36 6.43 7.32
CA ALA A 511 -31.36 7.03 8.22
C ALA A 511 -32.16 8.16 7.55
N GLY A 512 -33.50 8.10 7.63
CA GLY A 512 -34.39 9.09 7.01
C GLY A 512 -34.30 9.07 5.48
N ASP A 513 -34.19 10.25 4.86
CA ASP A 513 -34.05 10.43 3.40
C ASP A 513 -32.57 10.39 2.95
N LYS A 514 -31.78 9.48 3.54
CA LYS A 514 -30.35 9.35 3.25
C LYS A 514 -30.06 8.01 2.60
N ALA A 515 -29.06 8.00 1.72
CA ALA A 515 -28.71 6.82 0.93
C ALA A 515 -27.21 6.51 1.03
N LEU A 516 -26.87 5.24 1.02
CA LEU A 516 -25.52 4.72 0.86
C LEU A 516 -25.44 3.92 -0.44
N ALA A 517 -24.32 3.98 -1.15
CA ALA A 517 -24.09 3.11 -2.29
C ALA A 517 -22.63 2.69 -2.44
N VAL A 518 -22.42 1.48 -2.95
CA VAL A 518 -21.10 0.99 -3.37
C VAL A 518 -20.98 1.12 -4.88
N MET A 519 -19.95 1.83 -5.34
CA MET A 519 -19.69 2.07 -6.75
C MET A 519 -18.97 0.88 -7.42
N ALA A 520 -18.97 0.86 -8.75
CA ALA A 520 -18.24 -0.14 -9.53
C ALA A 520 -16.73 -0.11 -9.28
N ASP A 521 -16.20 1.07 -8.97
CA ASP A 521 -14.80 1.32 -8.63
C ASP A 521 -14.51 1.22 -7.12
N GLN A 522 -15.33 0.46 -6.38
CA GLN A 522 -15.07 0.12 -4.97
C GLN A 522 -15.20 1.28 -3.96
N ARG A 523 -15.73 2.42 -4.40
CA ARG A 523 -16.02 3.56 -3.49
C ARG A 523 -17.34 3.39 -2.76
N LEU A 524 -17.35 3.69 -1.45
CA LEU A 524 -18.55 3.86 -0.64
C LEU A 524 -18.96 5.33 -0.63
N LEU A 525 -20.14 5.64 -1.13
CA LEU A 525 -20.70 6.98 -1.21
C LEU A 525 -21.93 7.13 -0.30
N TYR A 526 -22.10 8.34 0.23
CA TYR A 526 -23.19 8.68 1.15
C TYR A 526 -23.88 9.99 0.73
N TRP A 527 -25.19 9.92 0.50
CA TRP A 527 -26.06 11.06 0.20
C TRP A 527 -26.85 11.43 1.45
N THR A 528 -26.72 12.67 1.88
CA THR A 528 -27.43 13.21 3.05
C THR A 528 -28.69 13.98 2.71
N ASP A 529 -28.80 14.48 1.48
CA ASP A 529 -29.83 15.41 1.02
C ASP A 529 -29.92 15.36 -0.51
N SER A 530 -31.13 15.40 -1.06
CA SER A 530 -31.40 15.35 -2.51
C SER A 530 -30.89 16.58 -3.28
N ARG A 531 -30.49 17.64 -2.57
CA ARG A 531 -29.91 18.86 -3.13
C ARG A 531 -28.39 18.76 -3.34
N PHE A 532 -27.72 17.80 -2.71
CA PHE A 532 -26.26 17.72 -2.67
C PHE A 532 -25.74 16.42 -3.31
N ALA A 533 -24.54 16.49 -3.87
CA ALA A 533 -23.83 15.33 -4.41
C ALA A 533 -23.29 14.42 -3.28
N ALA A 534 -22.75 13.24 -3.63
CA ALA A 534 -22.40 12.22 -2.65
C ALA A 534 -21.09 12.50 -1.91
N ARG A 535 -21.01 12.18 -0.63
CA ARG A 535 -19.74 12.19 0.13
C ARG A 535 -19.08 10.82 0.05
N GLN A 536 -17.79 10.76 -0.26
CA GLN A 536 -17.03 9.52 -0.21
C GLN A 536 -16.66 9.16 1.25
N ILE A 537 -17.04 7.97 1.69
CA ILE A 537 -16.71 7.40 3.01
C ILE A 537 -15.46 6.53 2.92
N SER A 538 -15.36 5.69 1.87
CA SER A 538 -14.27 4.74 1.63
C SER A 538 -14.03 4.57 0.13
N ASP A 539 -12.84 4.10 -0.25
CA ASP A 539 -12.38 3.80 -1.61
C ASP A 539 -11.96 2.34 -1.82
N SER A 540 -12.13 1.51 -0.78
CA SER A 540 -11.57 0.16 -0.70
C SER A 540 -12.63 -0.87 -0.31
N ILE A 541 -13.87 -0.67 -0.75
CA ILE A 541 -14.95 -1.64 -0.53
C ILE A 541 -14.81 -2.80 -1.52
N PRO A 542 -14.85 -4.06 -1.05
CA PRO A 542 -14.78 -5.22 -1.92
C PRO A 542 -15.80 -5.15 -3.08
N PRO A 543 -15.39 -5.52 -4.31
CA PRO A 543 -16.27 -5.44 -5.47
C PRO A 543 -17.38 -6.49 -5.37
N GLY A 544 -18.60 -6.12 -5.71
CA GLY A 544 -19.71 -7.07 -5.69
C GLY A 544 -21.09 -6.44 -5.68
N LYS A 545 -22.09 -7.30 -5.48
CA LYS A 545 -23.49 -6.90 -5.30
C LYS A 545 -23.79 -6.70 -3.82
N LEU A 546 -24.83 -5.92 -3.54
CA LEU A 546 -25.39 -5.79 -2.20
C LEU A 546 -26.40 -6.93 -1.96
N TYR A 547 -26.12 -7.80 -0.98
CA TYR A 547 -27.02 -8.90 -0.62
C TYR A 547 -27.96 -8.57 0.52
N TRP A 548 -27.48 -7.81 1.51
CA TRP A 548 -28.26 -7.46 2.69
C TRP A 548 -27.82 -6.10 3.26
N SER A 549 -28.71 -5.40 3.96
CA SER A 549 -28.39 -4.18 4.69
C SER A 549 -29.43 -3.94 5.76
N ASP A 550 -29.01 -3.25 6.81
CA ASP A 550 -29.90 -2.79 7.87
C ASP A 550 -29.39 -1.49 8.49
N LEU A 551 -30.30 -0.77 9.13
CA LEU A 551 -29.98 0.39 9.94
C LEU A 551 -30.05 -0.03 11.41
N GLY A 552 -28.92 0.11 12.12
CA GLY A 552 -28.84 -0.17 13.54
C GLY A 552 -29.87 0.63 14.35
N GLN A 553 -30.20 0.12 15.53
CA GLN A 553 -31.19 0.74 16.42
C GLN A 553 -30.84 2.19 16.81
N ASP A 554 -29.55 2.54 16.80
CA ASP A 554 -29.05 3.88 17.07
C ASP A 554 -29.33 4.89 15.94
N LEU A 555 -29.79 4.43 14.76
CA LEU A 555 -29.95 5.20 13.53
C LEU A 555 -28.66 5.89 13.04
N GLN A 556 -27.52 5.58 13.64
CA GLN A 556 -26.20 6.13 13.32
C GLN A 556 -25.28 5.09 12.71
N THR A 557 -25.56 3.81 12.91
CA THR A 557 -24.78 2.71 12.35
C THR A 557 -25.58 2.03 11.24
N SER A 558 -25.04 1.97 10.02
CA SER A 558 -25.61 1.15 8.94
C SER A 558 -24.74 -0.06 8.68
N CYS A 559 -25.36 -1.23 8.61
CA CYS A 559 -24.69 -2.48 8.26
C CYS A 559 -25.09 -2.92 6.86
N ALA A 560 -24.17 -3.53 6.12
CA ALA A 560 -24.45 -4.08 4.79
C ALA A 560 -23.57 -5.29 4.50
N VAL A 561 -24.08 -6.26 3.74
CA VAL A 561 -23.30 -7.38 3.23
C VAL A 561 -23.15 -7.23 1.73
N VAL A 562 -21.91 -7.13 1.28
CA VAL A 562 -21.54 -6.92 -0.12
C VAL A 562 -20.57 -8.00 -0.60
N GLY A 563 -20.52 -8.22 -1.90
CA GLY A 563 -19.49 -9.06 -2.51
C GLY A 563 -20.03 -10.02 -3.58
N ARG A 564 -19.51 -11.24 -3.59
CA ARG A 564 -19.95 -12.35 -4.45
C ARG A 564 -20.33 -13.53 -3.59
N LEU A 565 -21.47 -14.17 -3.88
CA LEU A 565 -21.90 -15.42 -3.24
C LEU A 565 -20.86 -16.54 -3.51
N SER A 566 -19.91 -16.67 -2.58
CA SER A 566 -18.82 -17.64 -2.59
C SER A 566 -18.23 -17.74 -1.18
N ALA A 567 -17.48 -18.81 -0.89
CA ALA A 567 -16.91 -19.11 0.43
C ALA A 567 -16.18 -17.92 1.10
N THR A 568 -15.46 -17.12 0.32
CA THR A 568 -14.60 -16.02 0.80
C THR A 568 -14.94 -14.68 0.15
N GLY A 569 -16.04 -14.61 -0.60
CA GLY A 569 -16.39 -13.43 -1.39
C GLY A 569 -17.40 -12.50 -0.74
N LEU A 570 -17.91 -12.81 0.45
CA LEU A 570 -18.85 -11.97 1.18
C LEU A 570 -18.15 -11.16 2.27
N PHE A 571 -18.57 -9.91 2.42
CA PHE A 571 -17.99 -8.97 3.38
C PHE A 571 -19.09 -8.21 4.12
N LEU A 572 -18.97 -8.14 5.44
CA LEU A 572 -19.80 -7.30 6.30
C LEU A 572 -19.18 -5.90 6.39
N LEU A 573 -19.95 -4.91 5.97
CA LEU A 573 -19.68 -3.49 6.15
C LEU A 573 -20.40 -3.00 7.39
N LYS A 574 -19.69 -2.28 8.26
CA LYS A 574 -20.25 -1.52 9.37
C LYS A 574 -19.87 -0.05 9.19
N VAL A 575 -20.86 0.78 8.90
CA VAL A 575 -20.70 2.19 8.55
C VAL A 575 -21.23 3.04 9.69
N ASP A 576 -20.37 3.81 10.33
CA ASP A 576 -20.76 4.84 11.29
C ASP A 576 -21.01 6.16 10.55
N LEU A 577 -22.27 6.58 10.51
CA LEU A 577 -22.75 7.78 9.81
C LEU A 577 -22.34 9.08 10.52
N SER A 578 -22.00 9.03 11.81
CA SER A 578 -21.59 10.18 12.60
C SER A 578 -20.11 10.51 12.38
N SER A 579 -19.25 9.49 12.46
CA SER A 579 -17.81 9.62 12.20
C SER A 579 -17.44 9.47 10.72
N LEU A 580 -18.40 9.05 9.89
CA LEU A 580 -18.22 8.72 8.47
C LEU A 580 -17.08 7.73 8.26
N THR A 581 -17.01 6.72 9.12
CA THR A 581 -16.03 5.63 9.02
C THR A 581 -16.73 4.35 8.57
N CYS A 582 -15.97 3.48 7.90
CA CYS A 582 -16.46 2.19 7.45
C CYS A 582 -15.46 1.12 7.86
N GLN A 583 -15.94 0.12 8.60
CA GLN A 583 -15.21 -1.11 8.87
C GLN A 583 -15.65 -2.17 7.87
N VAL A 584 -14.70 -2.90 7.31
CA VAL A 584 -14.93 -4.00 6.37
C VAL A 584 -14.41 -5.27 7.02
N ARG A 585 -15.26 -6.30 7.13
CA ARG A 585 -14.88 -7.61 7.69
C ARG A 585 -15.26 -8.74 6.74
N PRO A 586 -14.34 -9.65 6.38
CA PRO A 586 -14.69 -10.81 5.56
C PRO A 586 -15.59 -11.77 6.35
N LEU A 587 -16.59 -12.35 5.68
CA LEU A 587 -17.36 -13.47 6.19
C LEU A 587 -16.70 -14.74 5.65
N VAL A 588 -15.99 -15.48 6.51
CA VAL A 588 -15.34 -16.74 6.16
C VAL A 588 -16.37 -17.85 6.31
N LEU A 589 -16.92 -18.30 5.19
CA LEU A 589 -17.93 -19.36 5.18
C LEU A 589 -17.28 -20.74 5.14
N ALA A 590 -17.85 -21.69 5.88
CA ALA A 590 -17.52 -23.10 5.74
C ALA A 590 -18.11 -23.71 4.45
N ASN A 591 -19.26 -23.21 3.99
CA ASN A 591 -19.95 -23.69 2.79
C ASN A 591 -19.56 -22.86 1.55
N PRO A 592 -19.12 -23.49 0.44
CA PRO A 592 -18.68 -22.76 -0.74
C PRO A 592 -19.81 -22.11 -1.54
N ASN A 593 -21.06 -22.55 -1.38
CA ASN A 593 -22.19 -22.15 -2.23
C ASN A 593 -23.31 -21.49 -1.41
N PRO A 594 -23.13 -20.22 -0.98
CA PRO A 594 -24.20 -19.46 -0.37
C PRO A 594 -25.25 -19.06 -1.42
N LEU A 595 -26.52 -19.15 -1.03
CA LEU A 595 -27.69 -18.79 -1.82
C LEU A 595 -28.17 -17.36 -1.50
N GLY A 596 -28.08 -16.95 -0.23
CA GLY A 596 -28.59 -15.66 0.22
C GLY A 596 -28.14 -15.29 1.63
N VAL A 597 -28.50 -14.08 2.05
CA VAL A 597 -28.15 -13.52 3.35
C VAL A 597 -29.37 -12.83 3.94
N CYS A 598 -29.68 -13.09 5.20
CA CYS A 598 -30.74 -12.40 5.95
C CYS A 598 -30.28 -12.13 7.39
N MET A 599 -31.14 -11.46 8.17
CA MET A 599 -30.90 -11.19 9.59
C MET A 599 -32.10 -11.61 10.41
N HIS A 600 -31.84 -12.18 11.59
CA HIS A 600 -32.85 -12.35 12.62
C HIS A 600 -32.24 -12.26 14.02
N ALA A 601 -32.93 -11.58 14.95
CA ALA A 601 -32.53 -11.41 16.35
C ALA A 601 -31.04 -11.02 16.53
N GLY A 602 -30.59 -10.00 15.79
CA GLY A 602 -29.22 -9.46 15.89
C GLY A 602 -28.12 -10.34 15.29
N ALA A 603 -28.49 -11.36 14.52
CA ALA A 603 -27.54 -12.26 13.85
C ALA A 603 -27.67 -12.17 12.35
N LEU A 604 -26.52 -12.24 11.67
CA LEU A 604 -26.50 -12.46 10.24
C LEU A 604 -26.61 -13.96 9.96
N LEU A 605 -27.49 -14.34 9.05
CA LEU A 605 -27.74 -15.72 8.64
C LEU A 605 -27.38 -15.84 7.16
N VAL A 606 -26.34 -16.62 6.87
CA VAL A 606 -25.91 -16.91 5.49
C VAL A 606 -26.48 -18.27 5.10
N ILE A 607 -27.39 -18.26 4.14
CA ILE A 607 -28.15 -19.43 3.72
C ILE A 607 -27.37 -20.14 2.62
N GLY A 608 -26.94 -21.36 2.87
CA GLY A 608 -26.30 -22.24 1.90
C GLY A 608 -27.24 -23.30 1.33
N THR A 609 -26.68 -24.11 0.43
CA THR A 609 -27.38 -25.25 -0.21
C THR A 609 -27.73 -26.37 0.76
N HIS A 610 -26.96 -26.57 1.83
CA HIS A 610 -27.15 -27.70 2.77
C HIS A 610 -27.15 -27.26 4.23
N SER A 611 -26.78 -26.01 4.51
CA SER A 611 -26.61 -25.49 5.85
C SER A 611 -26.91 -23.99 5.87
N VAL A 612 -27.22 -23.47 7.05
CA VAL A 612 -27.28 -22.05 7.36
C VAL A 612 -26.15 -21.75 8.33
N GLU A 613 -25.30 -20.80 8.00
CA GLU A 613 -24.23 -20.33 8.88
C GLU A 613 -24.64 -19.04 9.57
N VAL A 614 -24.39 -18.95 10.88
CA VAL A 614 -24.78 -17.84 11.73
C VAL A 614 -23.55 -17.01 12.05
N PHE A 615 -23.61 -15.69 11.85
CA PHE A 615 -22.52 -14.77 12.12
C PHE A 615 -22.96 -13.64 13.06
N SER A 616 -22.00 -13.19 13.86
CA SER A 616 -22.13 -11.99 14.68
C SER A 616 -22.09 -10.73 13.81
N LEU A 617 -23.05 -9.83 14.00
CA LEU A 617 -23.05 -8.51 13.35
C LEU A 617 -21.98 -7.56 13.91
N GLU A 618 -21.47 -7.84 15.12
CA GLU A 618 -20.48 -6.97 15.74
C GLU A 618 -19.10 -7.20 15.16
N ASP A 619 -18.73 -8.47 14.96
CA ASP A 619 -17.37 -8.84 14.64
C ASP A 619 -17.17 -9.80 13.47
N ALA A 620 -18.25 -10.20 12.80
CA ALA A 620 -18.26 -11.14 11.68
C ALA A 620 -17.72 -12.54 12.02
N GLN A 621 -17.67 -12.90 13.31
CA GLN A 621 -17.27 -14.24 13.73
C GLN A 621 -18.41 -15.23 13.56
N PRO A 622 -18.11 -16.49 13.18
CA PRO A 622 -19.10 -17.56 13.10
C PRO A 622 -19.59 -17.93 14.51
N LEU A 623 -20.90 -17.96 14.69
CA LEU A 623 -21.59 -18.29 15.94
C LEU A 623 -22.14 -19.72 15.95
N GLY A 624 -22.33 -20.31 14.77
CA GLY A 624 -22.81 -21.67 14.63
C GLY A 624 -23.28 -22.01 13.22
N THR A 625 -23.65 -23.27 13.03
CA THR A 625 -24.16 -23.77 11.75
C THR A 625 -25.36 -24.67 12.00
N LEU A 626 -26.43 -24.47 11.23
CA LEU A 626 -27.63 -25.29 11.25
C LEU A 626 -27.72 -26.10 9.94
N ALA A 627 -27.87 -27.41 10.03
CA ALA A 627 -28.14 -28.24 8.86
C ALA A 627 -29.54 -27.93 8.31
N ARG A 628 -29.68 -27.81 6.99
CA ARG A 628 -30.98 -27.59 6.35
C ARG A 628 -31.73 -28.92 6.19
N PRO A 629 -32.92 -29.09 6.78
CA PRO A 629 -33.75 -30.26 6.53
C PRO A 629 -34.13 -30.36 5.05
N HIS A 630 -33.95 -31.52 4.42
CA HIS A 630 -34.63 -31.83 3.16
C HIS A 630 -36.08 -32.23 3.48
N PRO A 631 -37.11 -31.73 2.76
CA PRO A 631 -37.08 -31.09 1.43
C PRO A 631 -37.32 -29.55 1.43
N LEU A 632 -36.77 -28.79 2.38
CA LEU A 632 -36.98 -27.33 2.43
C LEU A 632 -36.31 -26.58 1.27
N THR A 633 -37.11 -25.82 0.54
CA THR A 633 -36.67 -24.95 -0.55
C THR A 633 -36.65 -23.50 -0.08
N TRP A 634 -35.50 -22.83 -0.20
CA TRP A 634 -35.39 -21.41 0.11
C TRP A 634 -36.18 -20.57 -0.89
N GLN A 635 -37.00 -19.66 -0.39
CA GLN A 635 -37.80 -18.75 -1.22
C GLN A 635 -37.13 -17.37 -1.28
N ARG A 636 -37.01 -16.72 -0.12
CA ARG A 636 -36.43 -15.38 0.03
C ARG A 636 -36.17 -15.09 1.51
N ASP A 637 -35.23 -14.18 1.79
CA ASP A 637 -34.94 -13.68 3.14
C ASP A 637 -34.80 -14.85 4.13
N ARG A 638 -35.57 -14.88 5.21
CA ARG A 638 -35.57 -15.99 6.19
C ARG A 638 -36.60 -17.08 5.90
N PHE A 639 -37.31 -17.06 4.77
CA PHE A 639 -38.47 -17.93 4.53
C PHE A 639 -38.19 -19.09 3.58
N PHE A 640 -38.72 -20.25 3.95
CA PHE A 640 -38.57 -21.52 3.25
C PHE A 640 -39.94 -22.17 3.05
N CYS A 641 -40.08 -22.91 1.96
CA CYS A 641 -41.27 -23.68 1.66
C CYS A 641 -40.92 -25.16 1.50
N GLU A 642 -41.77 -26.03 2.06
CA GLU A 642 -41.74 -27.46 1.86
C GLU A 642 -42.90 -27.86 0.93
N GLY A 643 -42.57 -28.24 -0.30
CA GLY A 643 -43.52 -28.82 -1.24
C GLY A 643 -43.56 -30.33 -1.07
N VAL A 644 -44.63 -30.87 -0.46
CA VAL A 644 -44.84 -32.31 -0.37
C VAL A 644 -45.59 -32.78 -1.63
N PRO A 645 -45.01 -33.60 -2.52
CA PRO A 645 -45.57 -33.95 -3.84
C PRO A 645 -46.98 -34.55 -3.82
N GLU A 646 -47.39 -35.18 -2.72
CA GLU A 646 -48.70 -35.83 -2.56
C GLU A 646 -49.71 -35.03 -1.71
N ALA A 647 -49.28 -33.98 -1.02
CA ALA A 647 -50.16 -33.20 -0.12
C ALA A 647 -50.86 -32.05 -0.85
N ARG A 648 -52.15 -31.82 -0.55
CA ARG A 648 -52.94 -30.68 -1.06
C ARG A 648 -52.50 -29.31 -0.48
N THR A 649 -51.57 -29.33 0.49
CA THR A 649 -51.05 -28.15 1.20
C THR A 649 -49.52 -28.08 1.07
N GLN A 650 -48.97 -26.89 1.26
CA GLN A 650 -47.56 -26.56 1.37
C GLN A 650 -47.26 -25.99 2.76
N ARG A 651 -46.10 -26.34 3.34
CA ARG A 651 -45.67 -25.84 4.66
C ARG A 651 -44.68 -24.70 4.50
N TRP A 652 -44.90 -23.63 5.23
CA TRP A 652 -44.01 -22.48 5.25
C TRP A 652 -43.27 -22.38 6.58
N TYR A 653 -41.95 -22.19 6.48
CA TYR A 653 -41.04 -22.11 7.61
C TYR A 653 -40.33 -20.76 7.63
N ALA A 654 -40.12 -20.21 8.82
CA ALA A 654 -39.27 -19.06 9.07
C ALA A 654 -38.00 -19.54 9.77
N LEU A 655 -36.84 -19.12 9.24
CA LEU A 655 -35.55 -19.32 9.88
C LEU A 655 -35.40 -18.27 10.99
N ALA A 656 -35.43 -18.72 12.24
CA ALA A 656 -35.28 -17.90 13.43
C ALA A 656 -33.94 -18.16 14.11
N ARG A 657 -33.55 -17.25 14.99
CA ARG A 657 -32.44 -17.43 15.93
C ARG A 657 -33.00 -17.41 17.34
N THR A 658 -32.74 -18.49 18.08
CA THR A 658 -32.93 -18.58 19.52
C THR A 658 -31.63 -18.21 20.23
N GLY A 659 -31.67 -18.05 21.56
CA GLY A 659 -30.47 -17.77 22.35
C GLY A 659 -29.34 -18.80 22.18
N THR A 660 -29.63 -20.00 21.68
CA THR A 660 -28.66 -21.11 21.53
C THR A 660 -28.27 -21.42 20.08
N GLY A 661 -28.98 -20.93 19.07
CA GLY A 661 -28.66 -21.21 17.66
C GLY A 661 -29.75 -20.80 16.68
N ALA A 662 -29.58 -21.13 15.39
CA ALA A 662 -30.63 -20.96 14.40
C ALA A 662 -31.58 -22.16 14.40
N VAL A 663 -32.87 -21.94 14.12
CA VAL A 663 -33.93 -22.97 14.07
C VAL A 663 -34.91 -22.67 12.94
N PHE A 664 -35.58 -23.71 12.41
CA PHE A 664 -36.70 -23.56 11.48
C PHE A 664 -38.02 -23.63 12.24
N GLU A 665 -38.79 -22.55 12.24
CA GLU A 665 -40.10 -22.46 12.87
C GLU A 665 -41.21 -22.59 11.83
N LEU A 666 -42.17 -23.49 12.08
CA LEU A 666 -43.34 -23.64 11.19
C LEU A 666 -44.28 -22.45 11.36
N VAL A 667 -44.43 -21.65 10.32
CA VAL A 667 -45.39 -20.53 10.26
C VAL A 667 -46.82 -21.08 10.09
N GLY A 668 -47.00 -22.03 9.17
CA GLY A 668 -48.28 -22.67 8.94
C GLY A 668 -48.32 -23.58 7.71
N GLU A 669 -49.44 -24.28 7.58
CA GLU A 669 -49.83 -25.03 6.38
C GLU A 669 -50.81 -24.22 5.54
N PHE A 670 -50.58 -24.14 4.23
CA PHE A 670 -51.37 -23.36 3.30
C PHE A 670 -51.73 -24.15 2.05
N PRO A 671 -52.82 -23.84 1.34
CA PRO A 671 -53.13 -24.46 0.06
C PRO A 671 -51.99 -24.28 -0.97
N ARG A 672 -51.87 -25.23 -1.90
CA ARG A 672 -50.93 -25.14 -3.03
C ARG A 672 -51.21 -23.92 -3.92
N PRO A 673 -50.21 -23.45 -4.70
CA PRO A 673 -50.31 -22.23 -5.53
C PRO A 673 -51.52 -22.18 -6.49
N GLU A 674 -52.06 -23.33 -6.88
CA GLU A 674 -53.24 -23.46 -7.75
C GLU A 674 -54.55 -23.04 -7.07
N HIS A 675 -54.55 -22.90 -5.73
CA HIS A 675 -55.73 -22.54 -4.95
C HIS A 675 -55.84 -21.00 -4.76
N PRO A 676 -57.05 -20.41 -4.82
CA PRO A 676 -57.26 -18.97 -4.66
C PRO A 676 -56.83 -18.37 -3.31
N ASP A 677 -56.74 -19.18 -2.26
CA ASP A 677 -56.26 -18.80 -0.92
C ASP A 677 -54.83 -19.28 -0.64
N SER A 678 -54.06 -19.57 -1.69
CA SER A 678 -52.66 -19.97 -1.53
C SER A 678 -51.79 -18.82 -1.03
N LEU A 679 -50.80 -19.15 -0.22
CA LEU A 679 -49.80 -18.20 0.22
C LEU A 679 -48.70 -18.11 -0.86
N LEU A 680 -48.51 -16.92 -1.41
CA LEU A 680 -47.51 -16.67 -2.45
C LEU A 680 -46.12 -16.44 -1.86
N MET A 681 -46.04 -15.65 -0.79
CA MET A 681 -44.76 -15.28 -0.15
C MET A 681 -44.95 -14.83 1.29
N LEU A 682 -43.91 -15.00 2.10
CA LEU A 682 -43.73 -14.40 3.42
C LEU A 682 -42.59 -13.38 3.39
N PHE A 683 -42.71 -12.33 4.19
CA PHE A 683 -41.70 -11.30 4.41
C PHE A 683 -41.84 -10.70 5.83
N ASP A 684 -40.78 -10.06 6.32
CA ASP A 684 -40.82 -9.35 7.61
C ASP A 684 -41.17 -7.87 7.42
N VAL A 685 -41.80 -7.28 8.44
CA VAL A 685 -42.08 -5.84 8.52
C VAL A 685 -41.44 -5.30 9.79
N SER A 686 -40.62 -4.25 9.70
CA SER A 686 -39.75 -3.78 10.81
C SER A 686 -40.49 -3.35 12.09
N ALA A 687 -41.82 -3.24 12.08
CA ALA A 687 -42.64 -2.83 13.23
C ALA A 687 -43.58 -3.95 13.73
N LEU A 688 -43.57 -5.14 13.11
CA LEU A 688 -44.45 -6.25 13.48
C LEU A 688 -43.62 -7.42 14.00
N ASP A 689 -44.10 -8.02 15.07
CA ASP A 689 -43.55 -9.27 15.57
C ASP A 689 -44.21 -10.45 14.83
N GLY A 690 -43.41 -11.24 14.12
CA GLY A 690 -43.87 -12.29 13.22
C GLY A 690 -44.05 -11.85 11.76
N PRO A 691 -44.02 -12.81 10.80
CA PRO A 691 -44.02 -12.49 9.38
C PRO A 691 -45.39 -12.05 8.86
N VAL A 692 -45.37 -11.31 7.76
CA VAL A 692 -46.54 -10.98 6.94
C VAL A 692 -46.47 -11.80 5.66
N GLY A 693 -47.62 -12.33 5.26
CA GLY A 693 -47.76 -13.08 4.03
C GLY A 693 -48.74 -12.44 3.07
N VAL A 694 -48.51 -12.67 1.77
CA VAL A 694 -49.43 -12.27 0.71
C VAL A 694 -50.09 -13.49 0.08
N THR A 695 -51.42 -13.47 -0.02
CA THR A 695 -52.19 -14.54 -0.67
C THR A 695 -52.31 -14.31 -2.18
N SER A 696 -52.72 -15.33 -2.94
CA SER A 696 -52.99 -15.23 -4.38
C SER A 696 -54.11 -14.25 -4.76
N LYS A 697 -54.95 -13.86 -3.79
CA LYS A 697 -55.97 -12.79 -3.92
C LYS A 697 -55.43 -11.39 -3.59
N GLY A 698 -54.17 -11.27 -3.20
CA GLY A 698 -53.55 -10.01 -2.78
C GLY A 698 -53.88 -9.59 -1.34
N GLU A 699 -54.43 -10.48 -0.51
CA GLU A 699 -54.65 -10.18 0.91
C GLU A 699 -53.32 -10.23 1.67
N LEU A 700 -53.07 -9.23 2.52
CA LEU A 700 -51.96 -9.23 3.47
C LEU A 700 -52.41 -9.85 4.79
N ARG A 701 -51.69 -10.86 5.26
CA ARG A 701 -52.00 -11.60 6.48
C ARG A 701 -50.79 -11.61 7.42
N HIS A 702 -50.99 -11.16 8.65
CA HIS A 702 -49.98 -11.22 9.71
C HIS A 702 -50.04 -12.57 10.44
N PHE A 703 -48.87 -13.15 10.68
CA PHE A 703 -48.72 -14.40 11.40
C PHE A 703 -47.89 -14.16 12.66
N PRO A 704 -48.52 -13.82 13.80
CA PRO A 704 -47.79 -13.59 15.04
C PRO A 704 -47.08 -14.87 15.52
N PRO A 705 -46.00 -14.74 16.32
CA PRO A 705 -45.31 -15.88 16.91
C PRO A 705 -46.29 -16.80 17.67
N ARG A 706 -46.09 -18.11 17.59
CA ARG A 706 -46.93 -19.05 18.33
C ARG A 706 -46.63 -18.97 19.83
N ASP A 707 -47.69 -18.95 20.63
CA ASP A 707 -47.61 -19.15 22.08
C ASP A 707 -47.04 -20.56 22.38
N PRO A 708 -45.90 -20.67 23.08
CA PRO A 708 -45.25 -21.96 23.35
C PRO A 708 -46.13 -22.95 24.13
N ASP A 709 -47.18 -22.49 24.84
CA ASP A 709 -48.08 -23.36 25.60
C ASP A 709 -49.18 -24.03 24.74
N ARG A 710 -49.32 -23.67 23.46
CA ARG A 710 -50.28 -24.29 22.53
C ARG A 710 -49.69 -25.48 21.78
N THR A 711 -49.77 -26.65 22.39
CA THR A 711 -49.44 -27.95 21.78
C THR A 711 -50.61 -28.47 20.93
N GLY A 712 -50.65 -28.07 19.65
CA GLY A 712 -51.62 -28.58 18.68
C GLY A 712 -50.97 -28.89 17.32
N SER A 713 -51.47 -29.93 16.65
CA SER A 713 -51.07 -30.37 15.30
C SER A 713 -50.96 -29.22 14.30
N PRO A 714 -50.16 -29.35 13.21
CA PRO A 714 -50.04 -28.30 12.20
C PRO A 714 -51.39 -28.10 11.48
N ARG A 715 -52.20 -27.17 11.98
CA ARG A 715 -53.47 -26.78 11.34
C ARG A 715 -53.19 -25.65 10.33
N LEU A 716 -54.07 -25.54 9.33
CA LEU A 716 -54.20 -24.35 8.50
C LEU A 716 -54.20 -23.10 9.41
N ASN A 717 -53.18 -22.27 9.26
CA ASN A 717 -53.06 -21.04 10.03
C ASN A 717 -53.64 -19.90 9.16
N PRO A 718 -54.84 -19.40 9.44
CA PRO A 718 -55.44 -18.38 8.59
C PRO A 718 -54.72 -17.03 8.71
N GLY A 719 -53.90 -16.79 9.74
CA GLY A 719 -53.32 -15.47 10.02
C GLY A 719 -54.39 -14.41 10.35
N VAL A 720 -53.94 -13.20 10.65
CA VAL A 720 -54.79 -12.02 10.87
C VAL A 720 -54.77 -11.17 9.61
N VAL A 721 -55.92 -10.91 9.00
CA VAL A 721 -56.00 -10.06 7.80
C VAL A 721 -55.64 -8.62 8.17
N MET A 722 -54.59 -8.09 7.55
CA MET A 722 -54.11 -6.71 7.72
C MET A 722 -54.72 -5.75 6.71
N SER A 723 -54.83 -6.16 5.44
CA SER A 723 -55.42 -5.35 4.37
C SER A 723 -56.03 -6.26 3.31
N SER A 724 -57.24 -5.91 2.87
CA SER A 724 -57.99 -6.59 1.80
C SER A 724 -58.20 -5.70 0.57
N LYS A 725 -57.48 -4.57 0.48
CA LYS A 725 -57.69 -3.53 -0.53
C LYS A 725 -57.10 -3.83 -1.91
N ALA A 726 -56.48 -5.00 -2.10
CA ALA A 726 -56.04 -5.43 -3.42
C ALA A 726 -57.26 -5.70 -4.34
N PRO A 727 -57.22 -5.32 -5.63
CA PRO A 727 -58.27 -5.68 -6.57
C PRO A 727 -58.52 -7.20 -6.57
N PRO A 728 -59.75 -7.69 -6.75
CA PRO A 728 -60.01 -9.12 -6.86
C PRO A 728 -59.45 -9.65 -8.19
N SER A 729 -58.16 -10.00 -8.20
CA SER A 729 -57.46 -10.60 -9.32
C SER A 729 -56.35 -11.53 -8.82
N HIS A 730 -56.01 -12.55 -9.61
CA HIS A 730 -54.88 -13.43 -9.31
C HIS A 730 -53.58 -12.62 -9.47
N PHE A 731 -52.78 -12.50 -8.41
CA PHE A 731 -51.50 -11.80 -8.47
C PHE A 731 -50.32 -12.76 -8.42
N GLN A 732 -49.18 -12.31 -8.93
CA GLN A 732 -47.87 -12.88 -8.67
C GLN A 732 -47.05 -11.90 -7.82
N PHE A 733 -46.19 -12.45 -6.96
CA PHE A 733 -45.27 -11.64 -6.17
C PHE A 733 -44.21 -11.00 -7.09
N GLY A 734 -44.02 -9.69 -6.98
CA GLY A 734 -42.97 -8.95 -7.68
C GLY A 734 -41.76 -8.68 -6.79
N ALA A 735 -41.91 -7.76 -5.83
CA ALA A 735 -40.84 -7.35 -4.93
C ALA A 735 -41.39 -6.78 -3.61
N VAL A 736 -40.57 -6.77 -2.56
CA VAL A 736 -40.89 -6.12 -1.28
C VAL A 736 -39.72 -5.24 -0.85
N SER A 737 -40.02 -4.06 -0.29
CA SER A 737 -39.03 -3.16 0.28
C SER A 737 -38.34 -3.82 1.47
N ARG A 738 -37.12 -3.41 1.79
CA ARG A 738 -36.34 -4.05 2.87
C ARG A 738 -36.96 -3.88 4.26
N ASP A 739 -37.74 -2.83 4.49
CA ASP A 739 -38.50 -2.62 5.72
C ASP A 739 -39.87 -3.33 5.74
N GLY A 740 -40.23 -4.04 4.64
CA GLY A 740 -41.48 -4.76 4.49
C GLY A 740 -42.72 -3.89 4.25
N ARG A 741 -42.56 -2.57 4.17
CA ARG A 741 -43.70 -1.63 4.13
C ARG A 741 -44.28 -1.43 2.74
N GLN A 742 -43.48 -1.60 1.70
CA GLN A 742 -43.90 -1.44 0.32
C GLN A 742 -43.79 -2.77 -0.42
N LEU A 743 -44.84 -3.15 -1.12
CA LEU A 743 -44.94 -4.42 -1.85
C LEU A 743 -45.35 -4.13 -3.29
N VAL A 744 -44.71 -4.80 -4.23
CA VAL A 744 -45.05 -4.77 -5.65
C VAL A 744 -45.63 -6.13 -6.05
N LEU A 745 -46.87 -6.12 -6.51
CA LEU A 745 -47.56 -7.28 -7.09
C LEU A 745 -47.72 -7.11 -8.59
N THR A 746 -47.67 -8.22 -9.32
CA THR A 746 -47.82 -8.24 -10.78
C THR A 746 -49.12 -8.95 -11.14
N SER A 747 -49.95 -8.32 -11.97
CA SER A 747 -51.16 -8.97 -12.49
C SER A 747 -50.86 -9.68 -13.81
N PRO A 748 -51.32 -10.92 -14.03
CA PRO A 748 -51.10 -11.67 -15.26
C PRO A 748 -51.92 -11.19 -16.48
N THR A 749 -52.87 -10.25 -16.32
CA THR A 749 -53.76 -9.81 -17.41
C THR A 749 -53.30 -8.51 -18.09
N TRP A 750 -52.57 -8.60 -19.21
CA TRP A 750 -53.00 -8.23 -20.59
C TRP A 750 -51.82 -8.33 -21.59
N MET A 751 -52.01 -9.10 -22.66
CA MET A 751 -50.96 -9.54 -23.61
C MET A 751 -50.80 -8.66 -24.88
N ASN A 752 -51.36 -7.45 -24.97
CA ASN A 752 -51.39 -6.70 -26.24
C ASN A 752 -50.62 -5.35 -26.27
N SER A 753 -50.02 -4.86 -25.18
CA SER A 753 -49.30 -3.56 -25.17
C SER A 753 -47.80 -3.64 -24.84
N GLY A 754 -47.27 -4.83 -24.54
CA GLY A 754 -45.84 -5.02 -24.24
C GLY A 754 -45.33 -4.41 -22.92
N ARG A 755 -46.22 -3.86 -22.07
CA ARG A 755 -45.87 -3.34 -20.73
C ARG A 755 -46.65 -4.09 -19.66
N ALA A 756 -45.95 -4.70 -18.70
CA ALA A 756 -46.57 -5.32 -17.54
C ALA A 756 -47.10 -4.23 -16.58
N SER A 757 -48.32 -4.40 -16.08
CA SER A 757 -48.91 -3.54 -15.06
C SER A 757 -48.57 -4.07 -13.66
N HIS A 758 -47.84 -3.25 -12.90
CA HIS A 758 -47.46 -3.55 -11.52
C HIS A 758 -48.34 -2.75 -10.55
N TRP A 759 -48.52 -3.27 -9.34
CA TRP A 759 -49.31 -2.65 -8.29
C TRP A 759 -48.42 -2.43 -7.07
N LEU A 760 -48.19 -1.17 -6.71
CA LEU A 760 -47.46 -0.76 -5.53
C LEU A 760 -48.45 -0.59 -4.37
N PHE A 761 -48.24 -1.40 -3.33
CA PHE A 761 -48.95 -1.35 -2.06
C PHE A 761 -48.04 -0.72 -1.02
N ASP A 762 -48.49 0.36 -0.41
CA ASP A 762 -47.79 1.02 0.70
C ASP A 762 -48.60 0.84 1.98
N GLN A 763 -48.08 0.04 2.92
CA GLN A 763 -48.76 -0.28 4.16
C GLN A 763 -48.84 0.90 5.14
N GLN A 764 -47.95 1.89 5.02
CA GLN A 764 -47.92 3.03 5.92
C GLN A 764 -49.04 4.01 5.58
N THR A 765 -49.32 4.17 4.29
CA THR A 765 -50.40 5.04 3.78
C THR A 765 -51.69 4.27 3.48
N ASP A 766 -51.64 2.94 3.57
CA ASP A 766 -52.70 2.00 3.16
C ASP A 766 -53.23 2.32 1.74
N SER A 767 -52.29 2.65 0.85
CA SER A 767 -52.55 3.08 -0.52
C SER A 767 -52.13 2.02 -1.53
N VAL A 768 -52.88 1.96 -2.64
CA VAL A 768 -52.67 1.01 -3.74
C VAL A 768 -52.59 1.81 -5.03
N GLN A 769 -51.46 1.73 -5.73
CA GLN A 769 -51.23 2.46 -6.97
C GLN A 769 -50.84 1.50 -8.09
N GLN A 770 -51.49 1.64 -9.25
CA GLN A 770 -51.07 0.94 -10.47
C GLN A 770 -49.92 1.73 -11.12
N VAL A 771 -48.82 1.05 -11.42
CA VAL A 771 -47.63 1.65 -12.01
C VAL A 771 -47.18 0.83 -13.22
N GLU A 772 -46.86 1.52 -14.32
CA GLU A 772 -46.24 0.92 -15.48
C GLU A 772 -44.71 0.97 -15.35
N THR A 773 -44.07 -0.19 -15.19
CA THR A 773 -42.60 -0.30 -15.19
C THR A 773 -42.19 -1.61 -15.83
N SER A 774 -40.91 -1.72 -16.21
CA SER A 774 -40.30 -2.98 -16.64
C SER A 774 -39.53 -3.68 -15.52
N ASP A 775 -39.24 -2.99 -14.41
CA ASP A 775 -38.51 -3.52 -13.25
C ASP A 775 -39.25 -3.20 -11.93
N PRO A 776 -39.84 -4.21 -11.26
CA PRO A 776 -40.54 -4.04 -10.00
C PRO A 776 -39.61 -3.69 -8.82
N GLN A 777 -38.32 -4.04 -8.87
CA GLN A 777 -37.37 -3.66 -7.81
C GLN A 777 -36.97 -2.18 -7.91
N ALA A 778 -36.87 -1.66 -9.14
CA ALA A 778 -36.54 -0.25 -9.37
C ALA A 778 -37.60 0.70 -8.78
N LEU A 779 -38.88 0.32 -8.77
CA LEU A 779 -39.97 1.09 -8.15
C LEU A 779 -39.73 1.33 -6.66
N LEU A 780 -39.31 0.30 -5.93
CA LEU A 780 -39.05 0.37 -4.50
C LEU A 780 -37.79 1.19 -4.17
N LEU A 781 -36.90 1.36 -5.15
CA LEU A 781 -35.66 2.12 -5.03
C LEU A 781 -35.80 3.53 -5.60
N GLU A 782 -36.92 3.89 -6.24
CA GLU A 782 -37.09 5.15 -6.95
C GLU A 782 -36.79 6.38 -6.07
N PRO A 783 -37.26 6.47 -4.80
CA PRO A 783 -36.92 7.61 -3.94
C PRO A 783 -35.40 7.74 -3.69
N LEU A 784 -34.70 6.61 -3.53
CA LEU A 784 -33.24 6.58 -3.34
C LEU A 784 -32.50 6.94 -4.63
N LEU A 785 -33.00 6.50 -5.78
CA LEU A 785 -32.45 6.85 -7.09
C LEU A 785 -32.71 8.32 -7.45
N GLN A 786 -33.82 8.90 -7.01
CA GLN A 786 -34.09 10.34 -7.13
C GLN A 786 -33.15 11.17 -6.24
N LEU A 787 -32.89 10.71 -5.01
CA LEU A 787 -31.87 11.28 -4.11
C LEU A 787 -30.47 11.28 -4.75
N ALA A 788 -30.13 10.20 -5.46
CA ALA A 788 -28.84 9.99 -6.07
C ALA A 788 -28.78 10.38 -7.57
N LYS A 789 -29.82 11.04 -8.09
CA LYS A 789 -29.90 11.41 -9.50
C LYS A 789 -28.81 12.43 -9.81
N VAL A 790 -27.99 12.15 -10.82
CA VAL A 790 -26.96 13.09 -11.30
C VAL A 790 -27.65 14.34 -11.81
N ARG A 791 -27.60 15.42 -11.04
CA ARG A 791 -27.92 16.74 -11.57
C ARG A 791 -26.78 17.15 -12.49
N THR A 792 -27.05 17.07 -13.79
CA THR A 792 -26.19 17.52 -14.89
C THR A 792 -25.73 18.99 -14.77
N ASP A 793 -26.26 19.73 -13.79
CA ASP A 793 -26.03 21.14 -13.54
C ASP A 793 -24.62 21.48 -13.02
N VAL A 794 -23.82 20.49 -12.61
CA VAL A 794 -22.43 20.77 -12.20
C VAL A 794 -21.59 21.14 -13.43
N HIS A 795 -21.77 20.44 -14.56
CA HIS A 795 -21.11 20.80 -15.83
C HIS A 795 -21.65 22.11 -16.42
N SER A 796 -22.89 22.50 -16.11
CA SER A 796 -23.41 23.81 -16.53
C SER A 796 -22.87 24.97 -15.70
N ARG A 797 -22.38 24.72 -14.46
CA ARG A 797 -21.86 25.76 -13.55
C ARG A 797 -20.36 25.95 -13.57
N PHE A 798 -19.56 25.00 -14.07
CA PHE A 798 -18.09 25.10 -14.06
C PHE A 798 -17.50 24.97 -15.46
N LYS A 799 -16.69 25.95 -15.86
CA LYS A 799 -16.00 26.02 -17.16
C LYS A 799 -14.66 25.26 -17.17
N GLY A 800 -14.04 25.09 -16.00
CA GLY A 800 -12.77 24.39 -15.85
C GLY A 800 -12.23 24.43 -14.41
N VAL A 801 -11.35 23.49 -14.10
CA VAL A 801 -10.60 23.40 -12.84
C VAL A 801 -9.11 23.35 -13.19
N VAL A 802 -8.30 24.17 -12.54
CA VAL A 802 -6.85 24.25 -12.76
C VAL A 802 -6.12 24.16 -11.42
N PHE A 803 -5.07 23.36 -11.36
CA PHE A 803 -4.16 23.29 -10.21
C PHE A 803 -2.75 23.64 -10.68
N GLN A 804 -2.19 24.73 -10.16
CA GLN A 804 -0.84 25.19 -10.50
C GLN A 804 -0.22 25.92 -9.29
N GLY A 805 1.05 25.64 -8.98
CA GLY A 805 1.79 26.35 -7.93
C GLY A 805 1.21 26.22 -6.52
N GLY A 806 0.49 25.14 -6.22
CA GLY A 806 -0.17 24.94 -4.91
C GLY A 806 -1.51 25.68 -4.75
N VAL A 807 -2.00 26.34 -5.81
CA VAL A 807 -3.29 27.04 -5.84
C VAL A 807 -4.28 26.25 -6.68
N LEU A 808 -5.43 25.91 -6.09
CA LEU A 808 -6.56 25.32 -6.81
C LEU A 808 -7.51 26.43 -7.25
N ALA A 809 -7.69 26.59 -8.56
CA ALA A 809 -8.59 27.57 -9.16
C ALA A 809 -9.77 26.87 -9.84
N VAL A 810 -10.97 27.39 -9.60
CA VAL A 810 -12.23 26.91 -10.20
C VAL A 810 -12.88 28.05 -10.97
N VAL A 811 -13.25 27.80 -12.23
CA VAL A 811 -13.87 28.79 -13.12
C VAL A 811 -15.36 28.50 -13.23
N LEU A 812 -16.21 29.44 -12.83
CA LEU A 812 -17.66 29.33 -12.94
C LEU A 812 -18.17 29.77 -14.33
N ASN A 813 -19.17 29.08 -14.86
CA ASN A 813 -19.91 29.49 -16.06
C ASN A 813 -20.85 30.66 -15.73
N GLY A 814 -20.88 31.67 -16.60
CA GLY A 814 -21.83 32.80 -16.56
C GLY A 814 -21.38 34.06 -15.81
N ASN A 815 -20.29 34.02 -15.03
CA ASN A 815 -19.91 35.17 -14.19
C ASN A 815 -18.47 35.70 -14.34
N ASN A 816 -17.67 35.20 -15.31
CA ASN A 816 -16.24 35.54 -15.46
C ASN A 816 -15.53 35.67 -14.09
N ALA A 817 -15.84 34.74 -13.18
CA ALA A 817 -15.35 34.75 -11.81
C ALA A 817 -14.54 33.48 -11.61
N MET A 818 -13.25 33.66 -11.32
CA MET A 818 -12.36 32.60 -10.89
C MET A 818 -12.35 32.58 -9.37
N TRP A 819 -12.42 31.41 -8.76
CA TRP A 819 -12.27 31.28 -7.31
C TRP A 819 -11.02 30.46 -7.05
N ALA A 820 -10.12 30.98 -6.23
CA ALA A 820 -8.92 30.26 -5.83
C ALA A 820 -8.93 29.95 -4.34
N LEU A 821 -8.50 28.74 -4.01
CA LEU A 821 -8.22 28.35 -2.64
C LEU A 821 -6.83 28.85 -2.26
N LEU A 822 -6.75 29.87 -1.42
CA LEU A 822 -5.50 30.46 -0.96
C LEU A 822 -5.24 30.07 0.49
N ALA A 823 -3.99 29.71 0.79
CA ALA A 823 -3.52 29.51 2.16
C ALA A 823 -3.18 30.87 2.77
N THR A 824 -3.86 31.26 3.84
CA THR A 824 -3.45 32.42 4.64
C THR A 824 -2.51 31.95 5.75
N ALA A 825 -1.26 32.39 5.71
CA ALA A 825 -0.31 32.16 6.80
C ALA A 825 -0.57 33.20 7.91
N GLY A 826 -0.93 32.73 9.10
CA GLY A 826 -0.82 33.50 10.33
C GLY A 826 0.30 32.89 11.17
N GLU A 827 1.21 33.71 11.69
CA GLU A 827 2.48 33.27 12.28
C GLU A 827 2.34 32.29 13.46
N HIS A 828 1.15 32.14 14.06
CA HIS A 828 0.91 31.21 15.17
C HIS A 828 -0.43 30.43 15.09
N LYS A 829 -1.00 30.18 13.90
CA LYS A 829 -2.19 29.30 13.73
C LYS A 829 -2.02 28.32 12.57
N PRO A 830 -2.68 27.14 12.61
CA PRO A 830 -2.74 26.25 11.45
C PRO A 830 -3.25 27.01 10.22
N ARG A 831 -2.61 26.80 9.06
CA ARG A 831 -2.99 27.45 7.79
C ARG A 831 -4.49 27.28 7.56
N SER A 832 -5.24 28.39 7.61
CA SER A 832 -6.64 28.41 7.19
C SER A 832 -6.70 28.56 5.68
N TYR A 833 -7.54 27.76 5.04
CA TYR A 833 -7.79 27.83 3.61
C TYR A 833 -9.07 28.60 3.37
N GLY A 834 -9.00 29.66 2.56
CA GLY A 834 -10.14 30.50 2.21
C GLY A 834 -10.31 30.57 0.70
N TRP A 835 -11.56 30.45 0.24
CA TRP A 835 -11.90 30.73 -1.15
C TRP A 835 -11.92 32.24 -1.37
N ARG A 836 -11.09 32.74 -2.29
CA ARG A 836 -11.14 34.14 -2.74
C ARG A 836 -11.57 34.21 -4.20
N LYS A 837 -12.44 35.18 -4.49
CA LYS A 837 -12.77 35.56 -5.86
C LYS A 837 -11.57 36.29 -6.46
N ILE A 838 -11.13 35.83 -7.63
CA ILE A 838 -10.01 36.36 -8.40
C ILE A 838 -10.52 36.81 -9.77
N ALA A 839 -10.04 37.95 -10.24
CA ALA A 839 -10.38 38.49 -11.55
C ALA A 839 -9.70 37.67 -12.66
N VAL A 840 -10.45 37.34 -13.72
CA VAL A 840 -10.02 36.43 -14.81
C VAL A 840 -8.74 36.89 -15.54
N GLY A 841 -8.37 38.17 -15.46
CA GLY A 841 -7.11 38.70 -16.01
C GLY A 841 -5.83 38.35 -15.23
N SER A 842 -5.93 37.76 -14.03
CA SER A 842 -4.77 37.50 -13.17
C SER A 842 -4.15 36.11 -13.36
N LEU A 843 -4.59 35.31 -14.33
CA LEU A 843 -3.93 34.03 -14.65
C LEU A 843 -2.48 34.25 -15.09
N ALA A 844 -2.18 35.40 -15.71
CA ALA A 844 -0.82 35.85 -15.99
C ALA A 844 -0.08 36.33 -14.73
N ALA A 845 -0.79 36.89 -13.75
CA ALA A 845 -0.23 37.36 -12.48
C ALA A 845 -0.02 36.24 -11.43
N LEU A 846 -0.60 35.06 -11.64
CA LEU A 846 -0.30 33.83 -10.87
C LEU A 846 0.87 33.02 -11.46
N ARG A 847 1.31 33.36 -12.68
CA ARG A 847 2.52 32.80 -13.31
C ARG A 847 3.79 33.57 -12.94
N ALA A 848 3.67 34.80 -12.48
CA ALA A 848 4.74 35.57 -11.84
C ALA A 848 4.72 35.31 -10.34
#